data_AF-A0AAW8FVH1-F1
#
_entry.id   AF-A0AAW8FVH1-F1
#
_cell.length_a   1.000
_cell.length_b   1.000
_cell.length_c   1.000
_cell.angle_alpha   90.00
_cell.angle_beta   90.00
_cell.angle_gamma   90.00
#
_symmetry.space_group_name_H-M   'P 1'
#
loop_
_entity.id
_entity.type
_entity.pdbx_description
1 polymer ?
#
loop_
_entity_poly.entity_id
_entity_poly.type
_entity_poly.pdbx_seq_one_letter_code
_entity_poly.pdbx_strand_id
1 'polypeptide(L)'
;MTNHYLLKGSVLAAFFLQGSLFGQTLIHYWNFNNNASATALTTPASTLLNGSLTAISGGGSVIDYANGTGQNFDVQNLNARNNDSAGTHLRLNNPVGGGLQFSLPTTGYNSVMIKFTTRRSGQGAGTQSWSYSTDGTSFIPYQTVSPQDANPQLVTFDFSAVPGVSNNPNFKLKVEFSATGGGTGGNNRFDNFTVDAVPATGADTTPPIVTYLPANNSSSASTAVNPTLAFNENVRLTDNSAITNANAQNLVEFRTGNASGTQVPFTTSFANNTITVIPTSALLPNQTYYLALKPNTVEDFSDNGISTVTSSTFSTAATSVSMEKNLIKINENTGNLAFKINVSNPSNATVNLVVKAAPFSTANSSDFTLSSQTIAITPSANSYTVNIPIIDDTLQEQQAEYFVLSLENPVGAVIAGDNTSTVYIIDNDKPAPVPSHQIQMNYIGSFDPSGNSSSSTEIVVHDPATQRLFTISSLTDVFDIINFSNPNTPSVIQTVNMAPYGGITSIAVKNGIVAAASPNTNPQQNGSVVFFDINGNFLKQVTVGALPDMITFTPDGTKVITANEGEPNDAYTVDPEGSISIIDISGGIAGLSQTNVTTLNFNNFDSQVAALSATGLRKVRANNTLSQDLEPEYVTVSSDSQKAWVTLQENNGIAEVNLTAKTITGLWGLGKKDMNIPGNGFDASDNNGEILIANWPVKAYYTPDAIQNYTAGNTHYIVTANEGDEKDLSGFSERTTVGASSYTLDPDVFPNAAVLKASHNLGRFRVTSVNGNTDNDPEFEEINALGARSFSIFNADTKQLIYDSGDSFERYIAANHPLIFNADNESNTVKSRSRAKGPEPEGVALGTINGQTYAFITLERTGGVMAYNITDPNNPTFTDYKHSRMTSAYGGDNGPEGIIYIAPSNTANGKGYVIVANEISGTLSMYEVASSPTLATGEANQEKATFNVFPNPVAKGNTLYFNRAQGYELYDMSGKLTKKEKNALTIPTSELSSGIYVMKTTDGYTKRIIVK
;
A
#
# COMPACT_ATOMS: atom_id res chain seq x y z
N MET A 1 18.08 20.68 21.44
CA MET A 1 19.38 20.98 22.06
C MET A 1 20.47 20.57 21.10
N THR A 2 21.14 21.51 20.45
CA THR A 2 22.33 21.22 19.64
C THR A 2 23.38 22.28 19.96
N ASN A 3 24.38 21.86 20.71
CA ASN A 3 25.51 22.67 21.15
C ASN A 3 26.53 22.88 20.02
N HIS A 4 27.10 24.08 20.07
CA HIS A 4 28.24 24.63 19.34
C HIS A 4 29.53 23.79 19.37
N TYR A 5 30.39 23.97 18.35
CA TYR A 5 31.80 24.43 18.44
C TYR A 5 32.23 24.94 17.04
N LEU A 6 32.43 26.24 16.81
CA LEU A 6 33.67 27.05 16.96
C LEU A 6 34.88 26.54 16.17
N LEU A 7 35.28 27.28 15.13
CA LEU A 7 36.62 27.88 15.09
C LEU A 7 36.65 29.10 14.14
N LYS A 8 36.96 30.27 14.71
CA LYS A 8 37.31 31.49 13.99
C LYS A 8 38.83 31.54 13.78
N GLY A 9 39.23 32.10 12.65
CA GLY A 9 40.32 33.08 12.60
C GLY A 9 41.62 32.63 11.94
N SER A 10 41.93 33.23 10.79
CA SER A 10 43.17 33.96 10.57
C SER A 10 43.04 34.84 9.32
N VAL A 11 43.25 36.13 9.51
CA VAL A 11 43.29 37.18 8.49
C VAL A 11 44.75 37.63 8.32
N LEU A 12 45.08 38.10 7.10
CA LEU A 12 46.27 38.86 6.66
C LEU A 12 47.56 38.08 6.39
N ALA A 13 47.92 37.98 5.10
CA ALA A 13 48.96 38.83 4.50
C ALA A 13 49.01 38.59 2.99
N ALA A 14 48.45 39.51 2.22
CA ALA A 14 48.69 39.60 0.78
C ALA A 14 50.12 40.08 0.56
N PHE A 15 50.98 39.19 0.06
CA PHE A 15 52.25 39.58 -0.52
C PHE A 15 51.98 40.27 -1.86
N PHE A 16 52.35 41.54 -1.96
CA PHE A 16 52.60 42.21 -3.23
C PHE A 16 53.71 41.45 -3.96
N LEU A 17 53.35 40.76 -5.04
CA LEU A 17 54.27 40.41 -6.11
C LEU A 17 53.70 40.98 -7.40
N GLN A 18 54.32 42.06 -7.85
CA GLN A 18 54.21 42.57 -9.22
C GLN A 18 54.65 41.45 -10.17
N GLY A 19 53.68 40.72 -10.71
CA GLY A 19 53.85 39.85 -11.87
C GLY A 19 53.56 40.65 -13.13
N SER A 20 54.53 40.67 -14.04
CA SER A 20 54.49 41.26 -15.36
C SER A 20 53.16 40.99 -16.08
N LEU A 21 52.47 42.04 -16.51
CA LEU A 21 51.34 41.95 -17.45
C LEU A 21 51.86 41.44 -18.81
N PHE A 22 51.90 40.12 -19.00
CA PHE A 22 51.76 39.56 -20.35
C PHE A 22 50.27 39.59 -20.67
N GLY A 23 49.89 40.37 -21.69
CA GLY A 23 48.48 40.49 -22.09
C GLY A 23 47.91 39.13 -22.48
N GLN A 24 46.91 38.64 -21.76
CA GLN A 24 46.13 37.48 -22.21
C GLN A 24 45.41 37.84 -23.51
N THR A 25 45.38 36.88 -24.44
CA THR A 25 44.67 36.96 -25.72
C THR A 25 43.26 36.38 -25.56
N LEU A 26 42.24 37.10 -26.04
CA LEU A 26 40.87 36.60 -26.11
C LEU A 26 40.76 35.57 -27.24
N ILE A 27 40.63 34.28 -26.90
CA ILE A 27 40.60 33.18 -27.88
C ILE A 27 39.18 32.76 -28.28
N HIS A 28 38.20 32.89 -27.38
CA HIS A 28 36.79 32.68 -27.68
C HIS A 28 35.90 33.69 -26.96
N TYR A 29 34.83 34.13 -27.60
CA TYR A 29 33.88 35.06 -27.03
C TYR A 29 32.46 34.84 -27.57
N TRP A 30 31.50 34.77 -26.64
CA TRP A 30 30.07 34.86 -26.91
C TRP A 30 29.48 36.05 -26.16
N ASN A 31 28.95 37.01 -26.91
CA ASN A 31 28.21 38.15 -26.37
C ASN A 31 26.69 37.91 -26.29
N PHE A 32 26.20 36.81 -26.87
CA PHE A 32 24.78 36.42 -26.89
C PHE A 32 23.77 37.51 -27.35
N ASN A 33 24.24 38.48 -28.14
CA ASN A 33 23.43 39.61 -28.60
C ASN A 33 22.63 39.33 -29.88
N ASN A 34 22.88 38.21 -30.56
CA ASN A 34 22.19 37.85 -31.81
C ASN A 34 21.06 36.84 -31.56
N ASN A 35 19.86 37.38 -31.35
CA ASN A 35 18.65 36.61 -31.04
C ASN A 35 17.82 36.18 -32.28
N ALA A 36 18.42 36.12 -33.47
CA ALA A 36 17.69 35.75 -34.69
C ALA A 36 17.24 34.27 -34.72
N SER A 37 17.99 33.37 -34.06
CA SER A 37 17.69 31.95 -33.92
C SER A 37 18.52 31.36 -32.78
N ALA A 38 18.18 30.16 -32.31
CA ALA A 38 19.02 29.44 -31.34
C ALA A 38 20.46 29.24 -31.85
N THR A 39 20.62 28.91 -33.14
CA THR A 39 21.95 28.76 -33.78
C THR A 39 22.72 30.07 -33.82
N ALA A 40 22.06 31.18 -34.18
CA ALA A 40 22.70 32.50 -34.21
C ALA A 40 23.13 32.94 -32.80
N LEU A 41 22.32 32.61 -31.78
CA LEU A 41 22.61 32.92 -30.38
C LEU A 41 23.78 32.11 -29.82
N THR A 42 23.93 30.84 -30.23
CA THR A 42 25.02 29.96 -29.78
C THR A 42 26.29 30.05 -30.64
N THR A 43 26.28 30.82 -31.73
CA THR A 43 27.46 31.06 -32.55
C THR A 43 28.39 32.06 -31.85
N PRO A 44 29.71 31.80 -31.74
CA PRO A 44 30.63 32.75 -31.10
C PRO A 44 30.64 34.09 -31.84
N ALA A 45 30.67 35.17 -31.07
CA ALA A 45 30.89 36.51 -31.60
C ALA A 45 32.31 36.65 -32.16
N SER A 46 33.29 36.00 -31.53
CA SER A 46 34.63 35.83 -32.07
C SER A 46 35.28 34.55 -31.57
N THR A 47 36.04 33.87 -32.43
CA THR A 47 36.84 32.70 -32.05
C THR A 47 38.10 32.60 -32.91
N LEU A 48 39.23 32.27 -32.30
CA LEU A 48 40.49 32.01 -33.01
C LEU A 48 40.69 30.51 -33.35
N LEU A 49 40.03 29.60 -32.62
CA LEU A 49 40.29 28.16 -32.69
C LEU A 49 39.03 27.33 -32.98
N ASN A 50 38.01 27.88 -33.63
CA ASN A 50 36.73 27.18 -33.91
C ASN A 50 35.94 26.73 -32.67
N GLY A 51 35.86 27.59 -31.65
CA GLY A 51 35.00 27.34 -30.48
C GLY A 51 33.53 27.19 -30.86
N SER A 52 32.80 26.35 -30.13
CA SER A 52 31.37 26.11 -30.38
C SER A 52 30.59 25.87 -29.08
N LEU A 53 29.27 26.03 -29.14
CA LEU A 53 28.36 25.80 -28.02
C LEU A 53 27.17 24.95 -28.49
N THR A 54 26.88 23.87 -27.75
CA THR A 54 25.75 22.97 -28.00
C THR A 54 24.89 22.81 -26.76
N ALA A 55 23.57 22.74 -26.92
CA ALA A 55 22.64 22.42 -25.83
C ALA A 55 22.47 20.90 -25.68
N ILE A 56 22.43 20.43 -24.44
CA ILE A 56 22.11 19.04 -24.10
C ILE A 56 20.63 18.98 -23.74
N SER A 57 19.87 18.22 -24.52
CA SER A 57 18.44 18.03 -24.31
C SER A 57 18.17 17.10 -23.13
N GLY A 58 17.27 17.49 -22.22
CA GLY A 58 16.74 16.64 -21.17
C GLY A 58 15.86 17.42 -20.20
N GLY A 59 14.92 16.74 -19.53
CA GLY A 59 14.04 17.35 -18.53
C GLY A 59 13.20 18.56 -18.98
N GLY A 60 12.95 18.72 -20.28
CA GLY A 60 12.22 19.85 -20.86
C GLY A 60 13.08 21.07 -21.20
N SER A 61 14.41 20.94 -21.18
CA SER A 61 15.35 22.04 -21.46
C SER A 61 15.23 22.59 -22.88
N VAL A 62 15.18 23.91 -23.02
CA VAL A 62 15.14 24.58 -24.34
C VAL A 62 15.81 25.96 -24.32
N ILE A 63 16.62 26.26 -25.34
CA ILE A 63 17.15 27.60 -25.58
C ILE A 63 16.04 28.48 -26.14
N ASP A 64 15.68 29.51 -25.38
CA ASP A 64 14.68 30.50 -25.76
C ASP A 64 15.37 31.73 -26.34
N TYR A 65 15.56 31.71 -27.66
CA TYR A 65 16.23 32.81 -28.37
C TYR A 65 15.34 34.04 -28.51
N ALA A 66 14.02 33.88 -28.58
CA ALA A 66 13.10 34.96 -28.92
C ALA A 66 12.81 35.93 -27.74
N ASN A 67 12.96 35.46 -26.48
CA ASN A 67 12.53 36.20 -25.29
C ASN A 67 13.69 36.59 -24.34
N GLY A 68 14.87 36.91 -24.89
CA GLY A 68 15.95 37.56 -24.14
C GLY A 68 15.68 39.06 -23.98
N THR A 69 15.37 39.54 -22.77
CA THR A 69 15.26 40.98 -22.44
C THR A 69 16.45 41.45 -21.60
N GLY A 70 16.76 42.75 -21.54
CA GLY A 70 17.98 43.31 -20.92
C GLY A 70 18.30 42.83 -19.49
N GLN A 71 17.30 42.59 -18.63
CA GLN A 71 17.42 41.82 -17.38
C GLN A 71 18.63 42.16 -16.48
N ASN A 72 19.05 43.43 -16.53
CA ASN A 72 20.22 44.04 -15.88
C ASN A 72 21.60 43.62 -16.43
N PHE A 73 21.64 42.73 -17.43
CA PHE A 73 22.83 42.52 -18.25
C PHE A 73 23.13 43.77 -19.10
N ASP A 74 22.08 44.41 -19.61
CA ASP A 74 22.13 45.66 -20.37
C ASP A 74 22.63 46.87 -19.57
N VAL A 75 22.48 46.83 -18.23
CA VAL A 75 22.88 47.90 -17.32
C VAL A 75 24.32 47.72 -16.84
N GLN A 76 24.67 46.53 -16.37
CA GLN A 76 25.99 46.29 -15.77
C GLN A 76 27.04 45.87 -16.81
N ASN A 77 26.62 45.27 -17.93
CA ASN A 77 27.42 44.80 -19.06
C ASN A 77 28.76 44.15 -18.66
N LEU A 78 28.72 43.34 -17.60
CA LEU A 78 29.91 42.80 -16.99
C LEU A 78 30.62 41.87 -17.99
N ASN A 79 31.95 41.94 -18.03
CA ASN A 79 32.82 41.14 -18.90
C ASN A 79 32.67 41.33 -20.42
N ALA A 80 31.92 42.34 -20.88
CA ALA A 80 31.84 42.68 -22.31
C ALA A 80 33.23 42.93 -22.92
N ARG A 81 33.41 42.49 -24.16
CA ARG A 81 34.66 42.64 -24.92
C ARG A 81 34.39 43.38 -26.23
N ASN A 82 35.45 43.76 -26.94
CA ASN A 82 35.40 44.35 -28.29
C ASN A 82 34.54 45.62 -28.43
N ASN A 83 34.33 46.37 -27.34
CA ASN A 83 33.41 47.51 -27.28
C ASN A 83 31.95 47.15 -27.65
N ASP A 84 31.55 45.90 -27.47
CA ASP A 84 30.20 45.46 -27.75
C ASP A 84 29.20 46.23 -26.87
N SER A 85 28.19 46.80 -27.54
CA SER A 85 27.06 47.42 -26.84
C SER A 85 26.30 46.35 -26.07
N ALA A 86 25.78 46.72 -24.91
CA ALA A 86 24.97 45.82 -24.10
C ALA A 86 23.70 45.44 -24.87
N GLY A 87 23.33 44.16 -24.86
CA GLY A 87 22.24 43.63 -25.67
C GLY A 87 21.47 42.50 -24.98
N THR A 88 21.18 41.43 -25.71
CA THR A 88 20.44 40.27 -25.19
C THR A 88 21.37 39.25 -24.53
N HIS A 89 20.81 38.23 -23.88
CA HIS A 89 21.56 37.16 -23.20
C HIS A 89 21.07 35.77 -23.65
N LEU A 90 21.87 34.73 -23.38
CA LEU A 90 21.42 33.35 -23.56
C LEU A 90 20.48 32.94 -22.44
N ARG A 91 19.28 32.46 -22.79
CA ARG A 91 18.25 31.99 -21.85
C ARG A 91 17.95 30.51 -22.05
N LEU A 92 18.20 29.70 -21.03
CA LEU A 92 17.86 28.28 -20.99
C LEU A 92 16.67 28.03 -20.07
N ASN A 93 15.51 27.71 -20.65
CA ASN A 93 14.28 27.38 -19.90
C ASN A 93 14.32 25.91 -19.43
N ASN A 94 13.74 25.64 -18.25
CA ASN A 94 13.62 24.34 -17.58
C ASN A 94 14.92 23.52 -17.61
N PRO A 95 16.01 24.04 -17.01
CA PRO A 95 17.34 23.51 -17.28
C PRO A 95 17.66 22.18 -16.56
N VAL A 96 16.85 21.75 -15.59
CA VAL A 96 17.09 20.52 -14.82
C VAL A 96 16.94 19.29 -15.71
N GLY A 97 17.93 18.40 -15.70
CA GLY A 97 17.99 17.23 -16.59
C GLY A 97 18.58 17.52 -17.99
N GLY A 98 18.81 18.79 -18.35
CA GLY A 98 19.54 19.22 -19.53
C GLY A 98 20.86 19.93 -19.19
N GLY A 99 21.50 20.56 -20.19
CA GLY A 99 22.79 21.24 -19.99
C GLY A 99 23.26 22.10 -21.17
N LEU A 100 24.42 22.74 -21.00
CA LEU A 100 25.16 23.42 -22.07
C LEU A 100 26.59 22.87 -22.13
N GLN A 101 27.10 22.64 -23.34
CA GLN A 101 28.47 22.19 -23.57
C GLN A 101 29.19 23.13 -24.52
N PHE A 102 30.29 23.70 -24.04
CA PHE A 102 31.22 24.54 -24.78
C PHE A 102 32.40 23.70 -25.25
N SER A 103 32.67 23.71 -26.55
CA SER A 103 33.94 23.24 -27.12
C SER A 103 34.88 24.42 -27.22
N LEU A 104 35.97 24.38 -26.44
CA LEU A 104 36.87 25.50 -26.20
C LEU A 104 38.31 25.10 -26.51
N PRO A 105 38.64 24.75 -27.76
CA PRO A 105 40.01 24.37 -28.13
C PRO A 105 41.02 25.47 -27.78
N THR A 106 42.11 25.10 -27.13
CA THR A 106 43.17 25.99 -26.64
C THR A 106 44.51 25.72 -27.32
N THR A 107 44.52 25.03 -28.47
CA THR A 107 45.72 24.71 -29.26
C THR A 107 46.59 25.96 -29.51
N GLY A 108 47.87 25.89 -29.12
CA GLY A 108 48.80 27.01 -29.21
C GLY A 108 48.73 28.02 -28.06
N TYR A 109 47.88 27.80 -27.05
CA TYR A 109 47.69 28.70 -25.90
C TYR A 109 47.79 27.96 -24.56
N ASN A 110 48.24 28.66 -23.53
CA ASN A 110 48.33 28.19 -22.15
C ASN A 110 47.71 29.22 -21.18
N SER A 111 47.69 28.90 -19.88
CA SER A 111 47.16 29.81 -18.84
C SER A 111 45.71 30.26 -19.09
N VAL A 112 44.82 29.29 -19.30
CA VAL A 112 43.43 29.51 -19.73
C VAL A 112 42.58 30.06 -18.58
N MET A 113 41.90 31.17 -18.83
CA MET A 113 40.94 31.83 -17.94
C MET A 113 39.59 31.92 -18.63
N ILE A 114 38.52 31.50 -17.94
CA ILE A 114 37.15 31.60 -18.45
C ILE A 114 36.36 32.55 -17.58
N LYS A 115 35.63 33.48 -18.19
CA LYS A 115 34.74 34.41 -17.47
C LYS A 115 33.39 34.48 -18.14
N PHE A 116 32.34 34.56 -17.35
CA PHE A 116 30.98 34.74 -17.86
C PHE A 116 30.08 35.32 -16.80
N THR A 117 28.99 35.92 -17.23
CA THR A 117 27.99 36.47 -16.32
C THR A 117 26.77 35.57 -16.28
N THR A 118 26.18 35.38 -15.11
CA THR A 118 25.01 34.50 -14.96
C THR A 118 24.02 34.99 -13.91
N ARG A 119 22.76 34.61 -14.09
CA ARG A 119 21.67 34.74 -13.10
C ARG A 119 20.57 33.72 -13.38
N ARG A 120 19.62 33.59 -12.45
CA ARG A 120 18.41 32.76 -12.63
C ARG A 120 17.13 33.58 -12.49
N SER A 121 16.00 32.98 -12.82
CA SER A 121 14.67 33.43 -12.37
C SER A 121 14.34 32.83 -10.99
N GLY A 122 13.32 33.35 -10.31
CA GLY A 122 12.84 32.82 -9.02
C GLY A 122 12.55 31.32 -9.00
N GLN A 123 12.00 30.77 -10.10
CA GLN A 123 11.74 29.33 -10.24
C GLN A 123 12.88 28.54 -10.90
N GLY A 124 13.96 29.22 -11.33
CA GLY A 124 15.09 28.59 -12.02
C GLY A 124 15.92 27.70 -11.11
N ALA A 125 16.63 26.75 -11.70
CA ALA A 125 17.60 25.90 -10.99
C ALA A 125 18.58 26.74 -10.17
N GLY A 126 18.75 26.38 -8.89
CA GLY A 126 19.57 27.12 -7.93
C GLY A 126 21.05 26.75 -7.96
N THR A 127 21.40 25.69 -8.69
CA THR A 127 22.76 25.15 -8.77
C THR A 127 23.16 24.87 -10.21
N GLN A 128 24.33 25.38 -10.61
CA GLN A 128 25.04 25.08 -11.85
C GLN A 128 26.28 24.24 -11.50
N SER A 129 26.30 22.98 -11.89
CA SER A 129 27.44 22.08 -11.71
C SER A 129 28.29 22.10 -12.98
N TRP A 130 29.49 22.66 -12.87
CA TRP A 130 30.43 22.76 -13.98
C TRP A 130 31.45 21.63 -13.94
N SER A 131 31.68 21.03 -15.11
CA SER A 131 32.67 20.00 -15.36
C SER A 131 33.46 20.33 -16.61
N TYR A 132 34.68 19.84 -16.72
CA TYR A 132 35.56 20.04 -17.88
C TYR A 132 36.05 18.71 -18.41
N SER A 133 36.47 18.69 -19.66
CA SER A 133 37.05 17.52 -20.30
C SER A 133 38.30 17.94 -21.05
N THR A 134 39.38 17.18 -20.88
CA THR A 134 40.65 17.36 -21.59
C THR A 134 40.82 16.37 -22.75
N ASP A 135 39.98 15.34 -22.81
CA ASP A 135 39.95 14.33 -23.90
C ASP A 135 38.73 14.53 -24.84
N GLY A 136 37.87 15.50 -24.53
CA GLY A 136 36.65 15.81 -25.27
C GLY A 136 35.46 14.89 -24.97
N THR A 137 35.62 13.87 -24.13
CA THR A 137 34.60 12.86 -23.82
C THR A 137 34.33 12.66 -22.33
N SER A 138 35.39 12.60 -21.51
CA SER A 138 35.31 12.35 -20.08
C SER A 138 35.25 13.67 -19.32
N PHE A 139 34.13 13.92 -18.63
CA PHE A 139 33.92 15.15 -17.87
C PHE A 139 34.28 14.98 -16.40
N ILE A 140 35.25 15.76 -15.95
CA ILE A 140 35.72 15.85 -14.57
C ILE A 140 35.00 17.03 -13.89
N PRO A 141 34.35 16.83 -12.74
CA PRO A 141 33.75 17.92 -11.97
C PRO A 141 34.79 18.99 -11.63
N TYR A 142 34.43 20.26 -11.79
CA TYR A 142 35.31 21.40 -11.53
C TYR A 142 34.80 22.27 -10.38
N GLN A 143 33.66 22.94 -10.60
CA GLN A 143 33.14 23.91 -9.64
C GLN A 143 31.62 23.98 -9.72
N THR A 144 31.01 24.30 -8.59
CA THR A 144 29.58 24.61 -8.53
C THR A 144 29.38 26.11 -8.42
N VAL A 145 28.46 26.66 -9.21
CA VAL A 145 28.04 28.06 -9.16
C VAL A 145 26.59 28.11 -8.71
N SER A 146 26.29 28.96 -7.73
CA SER A 146 24.91 29.26 -7.31
C SER A 146 24.45 30.56 -7.97
N PRO A 147 23.72 30.50 -9.11
CA PRO A 147 23.20 31.69 -9.77
C PRO A 147 22.19 32.45 -8.90
N GLN A 148 22.31 33.77 -8.86
CA GLN A 148 21.44 34.63 -8.08
C GLN A 148 20.09 34.86 -8.79
N ASP A 149 18.99 34.87 -8.04
CA ASP A 149 17.72 35.48 -8.50
C ASP A 149 17.75 37.00 -8.25
N ALA A 150 18.77 37.64 -8.81
CA ALA A 150 19.05 39.06 -8.64
C ALA A 150 19.83 39.57 -9.86
N ASN A 151 20.54 40.70 -9.71
CA ASN A 151 21.44 41.22 -10.75
C ASN A 151 22.48 40.16 -11.19
N PRO A 152 22.89 40.17 -12.47
CA PRO A 152 23.92 39.28 -12.98
C PRO A 152 25.20 39.28 -12.13
N GLN A 153 25.72 38.09 -11.83
CA GLN A 153 27.02 37.94 -11.18
C GLN A 153 28.08 37.54 -12.21
N LEU A 154 29.28 38.11 -12.09
CA LEU A 154 30.45 37.70 -12.87
C LEU A 154 31.11 36.48 -12.21
N VAL A 155 31.31 35.43 -12.99
CA VAL A 155 32.01 34.20 -12.61
C VAL A 155 33.36 34.16 -13.32
N THR A 156 34.40 33.70 -12.63
CA THR A 156 35.74 33.49 -13.19
C THR A 156 36.22 32.08 -12.83
N PHE A 157 36.60 31.30 -13.83
CA PHE A 157 37.26 30.02 -13.69
C PHE A 157 38.72 30.14 -14.14
N ASP A 158 39.62 29.63 -13.32
CA ASP A 158 41.06 29.62 -13.58
C ASP A 158 41.50 28.19 -13.88
N PHE A 159 41.82 27.93 -15.15
CA PHE A 159 42.33 26.64 -15.62
C PHE A 159 43.84 26.68 -15.85
N SER A 160 44.54 27.74 -15.44
CA SER A 160 45.97 27.91 -15.73
C SER A 160 46.85 26.81 -15.14
N ALA A 161 46.43 26.23 -14.01
CA ALA A 161 47.13 25.15 -13.33
C ALA A 161 46.54 23.75 -13.63
N VAL A 162 45.53 23.65 -14.51
CA VAL A 162 44.85 22.36 -14.78
C VAL A 162 45.59 21.61 -15.89
N PRO A 163 46.20 20.44 -15.58
CA PRO A 163 46.93 19.66 -16.58
C PRO A 163 46.02 19.26 -17.75
N GLY A 164 46.58 19.29 -18.95
CA GLY A 164 45.85 18.95 -20.17
C GLY A 164 44.85 20.00 -20.64
N VAL A 165 44.72 21.17 -20.03
CA VAL A 165 43.91 22.28 -20.58
C VAL A 165 44.71 23.18 -21.52
N SER A 166 46.01 23.31 -21.30
CA SER A 166 46.89 24.05 -22.21
C SER A 166 47.11 23.25 -23.50
N ASN A 167 47.25 23.96 -24.63
CA ASN A 167 47.52 23.40 -25.95
C ASN A 167 46.50 22.32 -26.41
N ASN A 168 45.26 22.38 -25.94
CA ASN A 168 44.33 21.25 -26.07
C ASN A 168 43.22 21.52 -27.11
N PRO A 169 43.17 20.79 -28.24
CA PRO A 169 42.10 20.88 -29.24
C PRO A 169 40.75 20.31 -28.76
N ASN A 170 40.77 19.47 -27.73
CA ASN A 170 39.64 18.73 -27.19
C ASN A 170 39.09 19.33 -25.88
N PHE A 171 39.62 20.47 -25.42
CA PHE A 171 39.15 21.06 -24.17
C PHE A 171 37.67 21.45 -24.29
N LYS A 172 36.85 20.93 -23.36
CA LYS A 172 35.42 21.23 -23.27
C LYS A 172 35.04 21.62 -21.86
N LEU A 173 33.99 22.42 -21.76
CA LEU A 173 33.36 22.80 -20.51
C LEU A 173 31.87 22.50 -20.59
N LYS A 174 31.30 21.86 -19.57
CA LYS A 174 29.89 21.48 -19.51
C LYS A 174 29.26 21.97 -18.21
N VAL A 175 28.04 22.50 -18.30
CA VAL A 175 27.21 22.84 -17.15
C VAL A 175 25.92 22.01 -17.15
N GLU A 176 25.62 21.47 -15.98
CA GLU A 176 24.38 20.74 -15.65
C GLU A 176 23.69 21.42 -14.47
N PHE A 177 22.38 21.22 -14.34
CA PHE A 177 21.56 22.02 -13.43
C PHE A 177 20.76 21.15 -12.45
N SER A 178 20.68 21.61 -11.20
CA SER A 178 19.86 20.97 -10.17
C SER A 178 19.08 22.00 -9.35
N ALA A 179 18.00 21.53 -8.72
CA ALA A 179 17.07 22.39 -8.00
C ALA A 179 17.58 22.88 -6.64
N THR A 180 18.75 22.43 -6.17
CA THR A 180 19.29 22.83 -4.86
C THR A 180 19.42 24.36 -4.76
N GLY A 181 18.68 25.00 -3.84
CA GLY A 181 18.62 26.45 -3.67
C GLY A 181 17.76 27.22 -4.70
N GLY A 182 16.94 26.52 -5.49
CA GLY A 182 16.05 27.07 -6.53
C GLY A 182 14.88 26.12 -6.85
N GLY A 183 14.29 26.24 -8.04
CA GLY A 183 13.17 25.39 -8.48
C GLY A 183 13.56 24.40 -9.59
N THR A 184 12.62 23.52 -9.96
CA THR A 184 12.76 22.58 -11.10
C THR A 184 12.27 23.18 -12.42
N GLY A 185 11.60 24.35 -12.40
CA GLY A 185 11.13 25.10 -13.56
C GLY A 185 12.00 26.33 -13.90
N GLY A 186 11.40 27.35 -14.52
CA GLY A 186 12.04 28.66 -14.72
C GLY A 186 13.22 28.65 -15.70
N ASN A 187 14.20 29.55 -15.53
CA ASN A 187 15.36 29.63 -16.42
C ASN A 187 16.66 30.06 -15.74
N ASN A 188 17.76 29.65 -16.36
CA ASN A 188 19.12 30.12 -16.10
C ASN A 188 19.59 30.94 -17.31
N ARG A 189 20.37 32.00 -17.07
CA ARG A 189 20.80 32.96 -18.08
C ARG A 189 22.30 33.16 -18.07
N PHE A 190 22.89 33.38 -19.24
CA PHE A 190 24.33 33.62 -19.42
C PHE A 190 24.57 34.79 -20.37
N ASP A 191 25.56 35.60 -20.06
CA ASP A 191 26.00 36.67 -20.96
C ASP A 191 27.53 36.85 -20.91
N ASN A 192 28.12 37.42 -21.97
CA ASN A 192 29.54 37.75 -22.11
C ASN A 192 30.49 36.62 -21.67
N PHE A 193 30.37 35.44 -22.29
CA PHE A 193 31.26 34.29 -22.02
C PHE A 193 32.58 34.44 -22.80
N THR A 194 33.69 34.62 -22.09
CA THR A 194 35.03 34.81 -22.66
C THR A 194 35.98 33.70 -22.24
N VAL A 195 36.90 33.37 -23.14
CA VAL A 195 38.08 32.56 -22.85
C VAL A 195 39.32 33.37 -23.21
N ASP A 196 40.12 33.68 -22.20
CA ASP A 196 41.38 34.41 -22.32
C ASP A 196 42.54 33.44 -22.04
N ALA A 197 43.61 33.50 -22.84
CA ALA A 197 44.77 32.63 -22.68
C ALA A 197 46.05 33.31 -23.18
N VAL A 198 47.21 32.86 -22.72
CA VAL A 198 48.51 33.37 -23.17
C VAL A 198 49.00 32.51 -24.33
N PRO A 199 49.55 33.07 -25.44
CA PRO A 199 50.19 32.26 -26.46
C PRO A 199 51.32 31.42 -25.84
N ALA A 200 51.33 30.12 -26.12
CA ALA A 200 52.36 29.24 -25.58
C ALA A 200 53.72 29.61 -26.19
N THR A 201 54.65 30.17 -25.39
CA THR A 201 56.03 30.45 -25.80
C THR A 201 56.99 29.47 -25.13
N GLY A 202 57.31 28.38 -25.82
CA GLY A 202 58.22 27.31 -25.39
C GLY A 202 57.99 26.08 -26.26
N ALA A 203 59.02 25.26 -26.51
CA ALA A 203 58.83 23.97 -27.17
C ALA A 203 58.05 23.05 -26.23
N ASP A 204 56.95 22.46 -26.71
CA ASP A 204 56.27 21.38 -26.01
C ASP A 204 57.22 20.19 -25.90
N THR A 205 57.37 19.63 -24.71
CA THR A 205 58.30 18.51 -24.45
C THR A 205 57.59 17.29 -23.86
N THR A 206 56.25 17.33 -23.78
CA THR A 206 55.45 16.28 -23.17
C THR A 206 54.74 15.45 -24.24
N PRO A 207 54.92 14.11 -24.26
CA PRO A 207 54.15 13.26 -25.15
C PRO A 207 52.64 13.30 -24.88
N PRO A 208 51.78 13.03 -25.90
CA PRO A 208 50.35 12.90 -25.71
C PRO A 208 49.97 11.84 -24.67
N ILE A 209 48.92 12.13 -23.90
CA ILE A 209 48.24 11.23 -22.97
C ILE A 209 47.09 10.53 -23.70
N VAL A 210 46.98 9.22 -23.50
CA VAL A 210 45.92 8.38 -24.08
C VAL A 210 44.91 7.98 -23.02
N THR A 211 43.64 8.25 -23.27
CA THR A 211 42.50 7.83 -22.44
C THR A 211 41.72 6.72 -23.12
N TYR A 212 41.41 5.65 -22.38
CA TYR A 212 40.72 4.46 -22.89
C TYR A 212 39.26 4.40 -22.43
N LEU A 213 38.37 3.96 -23.32
CA LEU A 213 37.00 3.54 -22.99
C LEU A 213 36.73 2.17 -23.62
N PRO A 214 36.24 1.15 -22.89
CA PRO A 214 36.06 1.12 -21.44
C PRO A 214 37.36 1.38 -20.67
N ALA A 215 37.23 2.00 -19.50
CA ALA A 215 38.36 2.32 -18.64
C ALA A 215 39.05 1.04 -18.15
N ASN A 216 40.33 1.16 -17.80
CA ASN A 216 41.10 0.02 -17.32
C ASN A 216 40.48 -0.58 -16.06
N ASN A 217 40.37 -1.91 -16.03
CA ASN A 217 39.69 -2.74 -15.04
C ASN A 217 38.17 -2.53 -14.93
N SER A 218 37.53 -1.89 -15.91
CA SER A 218 36.06 -1.82 -15.91
C SER A 218 35.44 -3.23 -16.02
N SER A 219 34.44 -3.48 -15.19
CA SER A 219 33.61 -4.69 -15.22
C SER A 219 32.24 -4.35 -15.80
N SER A 220 31.60 -5.32 -16.45
CA SER A 220 30.26 -5.19 -17.03
C SER A 220 30.15 -4.24 -18.23
N ALA A 221 31.19 -4.13 -19.06
CA ALA A 221 31.08 -3.43 -20.34
C ALA A 221 30.01 -4.07 -21.23
N SER A 222 29.30 -3.27 -22.04
CA SER A 222 28.35 -3.81 -23.01
C SER A 222 29.05 -4.73 -24.00
N THR A 223 28.42 -5.85 -24.34
CA THR A 223 28.87 -6.75 -25.41
C THR A 223 28.82 -6.08 -26.79
N ALA A 224 28.11 -4.95 -26.91
CA ALA A 224 28.03 -4.13 -28.12
C ALA A 224 28.92 -2.87 -28.07
N VAL A 225 29.82 -2.75 -27.08
CA VAL A 225 30.70 -1.57 -26.98
C VAL A 225 31.69 -1.51 -28.16
N ASN A 226 31.88 -0.30 -28.69
CA ASN A 226 32.98 0.04 -29.58
C ASN A 226 34.05 0.78 -28.74
N PRO A 227 35.15 0.13 -28.35
CA PRO A 227 36.15 0.76 -27.50
C PRO A 227 36.84 1.96 -28.17
N THR A 228 37.37 2.91 -27.40
CA THR A 228 38.04 4.11 -27.92
C THR A 228 39.37 4.41 -27.23
N LEU A 229 40.27 5.07 -27.98
CA LEU A 229 41.51 5.69 -27.50
C LEU A 229 41.47 7.17 -27.87
N ALA A 230 41.33 8.05 -26.89
CA ALA A 230 41.31 9.50 -27.09
C ALA A 230 42.64 10.12 -26.66
N PHE A 231 43.18 11.03 -27.48
CA PHE A 231 44.40 11.79 -27.18
C PHE A 231 44.03 13.18 -26.64
N ASN A 232 44.76 13.64 -25.62
CA ASN A 232 44.58 14.98 -25.03
C ASN A 232 45.02 16.13 -25.96
N GLU A 233 45.65 15.83 -27.09
CA GLU A 233 46.16 16.81 -28.04
C GLU A 233 46.16 16.31 -29.49
N ASN A 234 46.52 17.19 -30.42
CA ASN A 234 46.61 16.84 -31.83
C ASN A 234 47.78 15.89 -32.04
N VAL A 235 47.50 14.77 -32.70
CA VAL A 235 48.47 13.69 -32.90
C VAL A 235 48.65 13.35 -34.38
N ARG A 236 49.83 12.84 -34.70
CA ARG A 236 50.22 12.33 -36.02
C ARG A 236 51.06 11.07 -35.88
N LEU A 237 51.39 10.44 -37.01
CA LEU A 237 52.35 9.34 -37.03
C LEU A 237 53.77 9.87 -36.82
N THR A 238 54.66 9.03 -36.28
CA THR A 238 56.08 9.37 -36.01
C THR A 238 56.92 9.67 -37.26
N ASP A 239 56.35 9.51 -38.46
CA ASP A 239 56.92 9.93 -39.74
C ASP A 239 56.36 11.28 -40.24
N ASN A 240 55.68 12.02 -39.35
CA ASN A 240 54.98 13.28 -39.60
C ASN A 240 53.73 13.18 -40.49
N SER A 241 53.30 11.98 -40.91
CA SER A 241 52.08 11.83 -41.70
C SER A 241 50.83 11.83 -40.81
N ALA A 242 49.69 12.24 -41.37
CA ALA A 242 48.43 12.31 -40.62
C ALA A 242 47.90 10.92 -40.25
N ILE A 243 47.30 10.79 -39.07
CA ILE A 243 46.47 9.63 -38.74
C ILE A 243 45.15 9.75 -39.51
N THR A 244 44.77 8.67 -40.19
CA THR A 244 43.57 8.58 -41.03
C THR A 244 42.83 7.29 -40.71
N ASN A 245 41.57 7.18 -41.13
CA ASN A 245 40.82 5.92 -41.05
C ASN A 245 41.56 4.74 -41.70
N ALA A 246 42.41 5.00 -42.70
CA ALA A 246 43.13 3.96 -43.44
C ALA A 246 44.34 3.39 -42.67
N ASN A 247 44.95 4.18 -41.77
CA ASN A 247 46.16 3.76 -41.05
C ASN A 247 45.96 3.56 -39.53
N ALA A 248 44.86 4.07 -38.95
CA ALA A 248 44.61 4.01 -37.50
C ALA A 248 44.55 2.57 -36.95
N GLN A 249 44.12 1.60 -37.75
CA GLN A 249 44.05 0.19 -37.34
C GLN A 249 45.44 -0.38 -37.04
N ASN A 250 46.49 0.09 -37.71
CA ASN A 250 47.85 -0.38 -37.51
C ASN A 250 48.42 0.05 -36.15
N LEU A 251 47.83 1.07 -35.52
CA LEU A 251 48.29 1.69 -34.27
C LEU A 251 47.80 0.94 -33.03
N VAL A 252 46.75 0.12 -33.16
CA VAL A 252 46.03 -0.47 -32.03
C VAL A 252 46.20 -1.99 -31.99
N GLU A 253 46.25 -2.56 -30.79
CA GLU A 253 46.05 -3.99 -30.55
C GLU A 253 44.76 -4.21 -29.76
N PHE A 254 43.91 -5.12 -30.23
CA PHE A 254 42.72 -5.55 -29.51
C PHE A 254 42.70 -7.06 -29.42
N ARG A 255 42.76 -7.59 -28.19
CA ARG A 255 42.98 -9.01 -27.88
C ARG A 255 42.04 -9.49 -26.79
N THR A 256 41.83 -10.79 -26.69
CA THR A 256 41.12 -11.41 -25.58
C THR A 256 42.02 -11.55 -24.35
N GLY A 257 41.55 -11.19 -23.16
CA GLY A 257 42.24 -11.39 -21.89
C GLY A 257 43.34 -10.37 -21.65
N ASN A 258 44.52 -10.58 -22.23
CA ASN A 258 45.72 -9.78 -21.97
C ASN A 258 46.55 -9.57 -23.25
N ALA A 259 47.73 -8.95 -23.12
CA ALA A 259 48.64 -8.64 -24.23
C ALA A 259 49.09 -9.88 -25.04
N SER A 260 49.13 -11.07 -24.43
CA SER A 260 49.47 -12.33 -25.09
C SER A 260 48.24 -13.08 -25.65
N GLY A 261 47.06 -12.47 -25.57
CA GLY A 261 45.80 -13.06 -25.99
C GLY A 261 45.61 -13.15 -27.50
N THR A 262 44.59 -13.91 -27.91
CA THR A 262 44.17 -14.01 -29.30
C THR A 262 43.67 -12.66 -29.80
N GLN A 263 44.07 -12.28 -31.02
CA GLN A 263 43.61 -11.05 -31.65
C GLN A 263 42.10 -11.11 -31.93
N VAL A 264 41.38 -10.07 -31.51
CA VAL A 264 39.97 -9.88 -31.85
C VAL A 264 39.92 -9.17 -33.20
N PRO A 265 39.11 -9.60 -34.18
CA PRO A 265 39.02 -8.89 -35.45
C PRO A 265 38.19 -7.60 -35.29
N PHE A 266 38.76 -6.46 -35.68
CA PHE A 266 38.15 -5.13 -35.60
C PHE A 266 38.54 -4.27 -36.82
N THR A 267 37.79 -3.21 -37.08
CA THR A 267 38.20 -2.05 -37.90
C THR A 267 38.34 -0.82 -37.02
N THR A 268 38.88 0.28 -37.54
CA THR A 268 38.95 1.55 -36.81
C THR A 268 38.41 2.73 -37.59
N SER A 269 38.03 3.79 -36.87
CA SER A 269 37.87 5.14 -37.39
C SER A 269 38.66 6.12 -36.54
N PHE A 270 39.13 7.20 -37.14
CA PHE A 270 39.84 8.29 -36.48
C PHE A 270 39.15 9.63 -36.77
N ALA A 271 38.68 10.28 -35.71
CA ALA A 271 38.12 11.63 -35.76
C ALA A 271 38.32 12.31 -34.41
N ASN A 272 38.51 13.63 -34.40
CA ASN A 272 38.67 14.43 -33.17
C ASN A 272 39.73 13.86 -32.20
N ASN A 273 40.89 13.48 -32.74
CA ASN A 273 41.98 12.82 -32.00
C ASN A 273 41.50 11.61 -31.18
N THR A 274 40.55 10.85 -31.71
CA THR A 274 40.05 9.62 -31.08
C THR A 274 40.07 8.49 -32.09
N ILE A 275 40.72 7.38 -31.75
CA ILE A 275 40.60 6.12 -32.47
C ILE A 275 39.44 5.34 -31.86
N THR A 276 38.40 5.07 -32.66
CA THR A 276 37.32 4.14 -32.30
C THR A 276 37.64 2.77 -32.88
N VAL A 277 37.66 1.75 -32.02
CA VAL A 277 37.78 0.34 -32.38
C VAL A 277 36.38 -0.24 -32.54
N ILE A 278 36.10 -0.78 -33.72
CA ILE A 278 34.81 -1.34 -34.09
C ILE A 278 35.00 -2.84 -34.29
N PRO A 279 34.65 -3.68 -33.29
CA PRO A 279 34.70 -5.13 -33.43
C PRO A 279 33.85 -5.61 -34.61
N THR A 280 34.34 -6.59 -35.36
CA THR A 280 33.61 -7.14 -36.53
C THR A 280 32.41 -8.00 -36.15
N SER A 281 32.36 -8.46 -34.89
CA SER A 281 31.25 -9.17 -34.26
C SER A 281 31.06 -8.65 -32.85
N ALA A 282 29.86 -8.86 -32.28
CA ALA A 282 29.62 -8.56 -30.86
C ALA A 282 30.66 -9.26 -29.97
N LEU A 283 31.05 -8.59 -28.89
CA LEU A 283 31.95 -9.14 -27.90
C LEU A 283 31.24 -10.26 -27.11
N LEU A 284 32.02 -11.25 -26.66
CA LEU A 284 31.52 -12.38 -25.91
C LEU A 284 31.12 -11.93 -24.50
N PRO A 285 30.02 -12.46 -23.92
CA PRO A 285 29.67 -12.21 -22.52
C PRO A 285 30.71 -12.77 -21.54
N ASN A 286 30.87 -12.12 -20.39
CA ASN A 286 31.83 -12.48 -19.33
C ASN A 286 33.28 -12.68 -19.83
N GLN A 287 33.67 -11.96 -20.88
CA GLN A 287 34.97 -12.07 -21.50
C GLN A 287 35.80 -10.82 -21.20
N THR A 288 37.01 -11.04 -20.70
CA THR A 288 38.01 -9.98 -20.56
C THR A 288 38.64 -9.67 -21.91
N TYR A 289 38.88 -8.40 -22.20
CA TYR A 289 39.52 -7.87 -23.39
C TYR A 289 40.65 -6.93 -23.04
N TYR A 290 41.68 -6.93 -23.86
CA TYR A 290 42.86 -6.08 -23.78
C TYR A 290 42.92 -5.17 -25.00
N LEU A 291 42.95 -3.87 -24.79
CA LEU A 291 43.05 -2.84 -25.81
C LEU A 291 44.30 -2.00 -25.57
N ALA A 292 45.16 -1.83 -26.57
CA ALA A 292 46.42 -1.11 -26.41
C ALA A 292 46.77 -0.25 -27.62
N LEU A 293 47.46 0.86 -27.36
CA LEU A 293 48.19 1.61 -28.37
C LEU A 293 49.62 1.07 -28.48
N LYS A 294 50.08 0.82 -29.71
CA LYS A 294 51.45 0.37 -29.95
C LYS A 294 52.46 1.49 -29.69
N PRO A 295 53.62 1.19 -29.07
CA PRO A 295 54.64 2.19 -28.78
C PRO A 295 55.30 2.69 -30.07
N ASN A 296 55.81 3.92 -30.05
CA ASN A 296 56.54 4.57 -31.14
C ASN A 296 55.75 4.72 -32.44
N THR A 297 54.42 4.74 -32.37
CA THR A 297 53.55 4.89 -33.55
C THR A 297 52.84 6.23 -33.65
N VAL A 298 52.72 6.95 -32.55
CA VAL A 298 51.98 8.22 -32.44
C VAL A 298 52.83 9.25 -31.71
N GLU A 299 52.86 10.47 -32.23
CA GLU A 299 53.49 11.66 -31.65
C GLU A 299 52.53 12.86 -31.69
N ASP A 300 52.80 13.88 -30.89
CA ASP A 300 52.18 15.20 -31.06
C ASP A 300 52.78 15.96 -32.26
N PHE A 301 52.33 17.20 -32.47
CA PHE A 301 52.87 18.05 -33.53
C PHE A 301 54.23 18.71 -33.20
N SER A 302 54.74 18.50 -32.00
CA SER A 302 56.00 19.03 -31.46
C SER A 302 57.09 17.95 -31.32
N ASP A 303 56.89 16.81 -31.99
CA ASP A 303 57.82 15.66 -32.06
C ASP A 303 57.97 14.87 -30.74
N ASN A 304 56.99 14.96 -29.83
CA ASN A 304 56.97 14.16 -28.60
C ASN A 304 56.21 12.85 -28.83
N GLY A 305 56.94 11.76 -29.05
CA GLY A 305 56.38 10.42 -29.29
C GLY A 305 55.94 9.67 -28.03
N ILE A 306 54.83 8.92 -28.13
CA ILE A 306 54.43 7.94 -27.13
C ILE A 306 55.33 6.70 -27.28
N SER A 307 56.35 6.60 -26.43
CA SER A 307 57.42 5.58 -26.55
C SER A 307 57.13 4.26 -25.82
N THR A 308 56.11 4.22 -24.95
CA THR A 308 55.71 3.04 -24.18
C THR A 308 54.33 2.55 -24.60
N VAL A 309 54.07 1.25 -24.40
CA VAL A 309 52.72 0.69 -24.58
C VAL A 309 51.80 1.34 -23.55
N THR A 310 50.67 1.87 -23.99
CA THR A 310 49.55 2.20 -23.10
C THR A 310 48.43 1.20 -23.38
N SER A 311 47.63 0.85 -22.37
CA SER A 311 46.56 -0.14 -22.54
C SER A 311 45.45 -0.05 -21.50
N SER A 312 44.30 -0.64 -21.84
CA SER A 312 43.16 -0.90 -20.96
C SER A 312 42.75 -2.38 -21.05
N THR A 313 42.49 -2.99 -19.89
CA THR A 313 41.83 -4.28 -19.79
C THR A 313 40.41 -4.08 -19.27
N PHE A 314 39.40 -4.69 -19.87
CA PHE A 314 38.01 -4.61 -19.40
C PHE A 314 37.26 -5.92 -19.59
N SER A 315 36.22 -6.17 -18.79
CA SER A 315 35.37 -7.36 -18.93
C SER A 315 33.95 -6.98 -19.34
N THR A 316 33.38 -7.72 -20.28
CA THR A 316 31.98 -7.58 -20.68
C THR A 316 31.02 -8.14 -19.63
N ALA A 317 29.78 -7.68 -19.63
CA ALA A 317 28.73 -8.20 -18.75
C ALA A 317 28.50 -9.71 -18.98
N ALA A 318 28.24 -10.44 -17.88
CA ALA A 318 27.91 -11.85 -17.95
C ALA A 318 26.50 -12.08 -18.54
N THR A 319 26.27 -13.30 -19.01
CA THR A 319 24.93 -13.79 -19.32
C THR A 319 24.10 -13.77 -18.06
N SER A 320 22.89 -13.21 -18.10
CA SER A 320 21.97 -13.26 -16.97
C SER A 320 20.60 -13.79 -17.39
N VAL A 321 19.96 -14.49 -16.46
CA VAL A 321 18.59 -14.99 -16.59
C VAL A 321 17.72 -14.42 -15.46
N SER A 322 16.46 -14.13 -15.75
CA SER A 322 15.49 -13.69 -14.74
C SER A 322 14.08 -14.14 -15.10
N MET A 323 13.20 -14.23 -14.09
CA MET A 323 11.78 -14.46 -14.32
C MET A 323 11.17 -13.26 -15.07
N GLU A 324 10.23 -13.48 -16.01
CA GLU A 324 9.42 -12.38 -16.58
C GLU A 324 8.50 -11.78 -15.52
N LYS A 325 7.94 -12.63 -14.66
CA LYS A 325 7.04 -12.27 -13.56
C LYS A 325 7.28 -13.16 -12.35
N ASN A 326 7.15 -12.58 -11.16
CA ASN A 326 7.29 -13.30 -9.88
C ASN A 326 5.93 -13.75 -9.33
N LEU A 327 4.83 -13.28 -9.94
CA LEU A 327 3.47 -13.76 -9.72
C LEU A 327 2.76 -13.89 -11.06
N ILE A 328 2.05 -15.00 -11.25
CA ILE A 328 1.24 -15.29 -12.43
C ILE A 328 -0.12 -15.79 -11.96
N LYS A 329 -1.19 -15.26 -12.54
CA LYS A 329 -2.55 -15.79 -12.40
C LYS A 329 -2.96 -16.44 -13.73
N ILE A 330 -3.51 -17.65 -13.66
CA ILE A 330 -4.03 -18.39 -14.82
C ILE A 330 -5.36 -19.03 -14.44
N ASN A 331 -6.34 -19.05 -15.36
CA ASN A 331 -7.55 -19.84 -15.15
C ASN A 331 -7.24 -21.30 -15.47
N GLU A 332 -7.80 -22.21 -14.70
CA GLU A 332 -7.62 -23.65 -14.86
C GLU A 332 -7.96 -24.14 -16.28
N ASN A 333 -9.08 -23.71 -16.84
CA ASN A 333 -9.52 -24.03 -18.21
C ASN A 333 -8.69 -23.42 -19.37
N THR A 334 -7.54 -22.79 -19.09
CA THR A 334 -6.68 -22.20 -20.14
C THR A 334 -5.91 -23.26 -20.92
N GLY A 335 -5.72 -24.45 -20.35
CA GLY A 335 -5.02 -25.60 -20.95
C GLY A 335 -3.49 -25.51 -20.96
N ASN A 336 -2.89 -24.32 -21.13
CA ASN A 336 -1.43 -24.17 -21.05
C ASN A 336 -0.99 -22.76 -20.63
N LEU A 337 -0.07 -22.69 -19.66
CA LEU A 337 0.69 -21.50 -19.29
C LEU A 337 1.99 -21.40 -20.09
N ALA A 338 2.19 -20.29 -20.81
CA ALA A 338 3.46 -19.95 -21.45
C ALA A 338 4.37 -19.19 -20.46
N PHE A 339 5.14 -19.91 -19.65
CA PHE A 339 6.04 -19.36 -18.65
C PHE A 339 7.34 -18.83 -19.29
N LYS A 340 7.66 -17.55 -19.13
CA LYS A 340 8.84 -16.95 -19.78
C LYS A 340 9.97 -16.59 -18.80
N ILE A 341 11.19 -16.82 -19.29
CA ILE A 341 12.46 -16.44 -18.67
C ILE A 341 13.14 -15.45 -19.60
N ASN A 342 13.55 -14.30 -19.07
CA ASN A 342 14.31 -13.29 -19.79
C ASN A 342 15.79 -13.66 -19.80
N VAL A 343 16.49 -13.39 -20.90
CA VAL A 343 17.92 -13.63 -21.05
C VAL A 343 18.61 -12.36 -21.53
N SER A 344 19.63 -11.91 -20.81
CA SER A 344 20.49 -10.80 -21.24
C SER A 344 21.89 -11.30 -21.54
N ASN A 345 22.53 -10.70 -22.56
CA ASN A 345 23.85 -11.09 -23.07
C ASN A 345 23.95 -12.61 -23.35
N PRO A 346 23.10 -13.17 -24.24
CA PRO A 346 23.00 -14.62 -24.38
C PRO A 346 24.31 -15.26 -24.85
N SER A 347 24.75 -16.28 -24.10
CA SER A 347 25.82 -17.20 -24.45
C SER A 347 25.40 -18.64 -24.15
N ASN A 348 26.27 -19.61 -24.42
CA ASN A 348 26.08 -20.97 -23.95
C ASN A 348 26.11 -21.01 -22.42
N ALA A 349 24.93 -21.22 -21.83
CA ALA A 349 24.73 -21.32 -20.39
C ALA A 349 23.58 -22.28 -20.08
N THR A 350 23.46 -22.72 -18.82
CA THR A 350 22.32 -23.50 -18.35
C THR A 350 21.77 -22.96 -17.04
N VAL A 351 20.50 -23.18 -16.77
CA VAL A 351 19.85 -22.92 -15.47
C VAL A 351 18.78 -24.00 -15.23
N ASN A 352 18.62 -24.45 -14.00
CA ASN A 352 17.55 -25.39 -13.65
C ASN A 352 16.27 -24.62 -13.35
N LEU A 353 15.15 -25.04 -13.95
CA LEU A 353 13.81 -24.65 -13.53
C LEU A 353 13.27 -25.75 -12.62
N VAL A 354 13.07 -25.42 -11.35
CA VAL A 354 12.68 -26.36 -10.30
C VAL A 354 11.26 -26.08 -9.84
N VAL A 355 10.42 -27.12 -9.76
CA VAL A 355 9.10 -27.05 -9.12
C VAL A 355 9.27 -27.28 -7.61
N LYS A 356 8.80 -26.35 -6.79
CA LYS A 356 8.86 -26.47 -5.32
C LYS A 356 7.68 -27.30 -4.81
N ALA A 357 7.96 -28.24 -3.90
CA ALA A 357 6.95 -29.10 -3.29
C ALA A 357 6.21 -28.39 -2.13
N ALA A 358 5.19 -29.04 -1.59
CA ALA A 358 4.53 -28.65 -0.34
C ALA A 358 5.55 -28.43 0.80
N PRO A 359 5.27 -27.55 1.78
CA PRO A 359 4.05 -26.73 1.96
C PRO A 359 4.02 -25.44 1.09
N PHE A 360 4.84 -25.34 0.05
CA PHE A 360 4.95 -24.14 -0.81
C PHE A 360 4.16 -24.25 -2.11
N SER A 361 3.16 -25.14 -2.11
CA SER A 361 2.26 -25.41 -3.22
C SER A 361 1.00 -26.05 -2.64
N THR A 362 -0.17 -25.54 -3.01
CA THR A 362 -1.44 -26.24 -2.80
C THR A 362 -1.83 -27.02 -4.06
N ALA A 363 -1.39 -26.53 -5.23
CA ALA A 363 -1.54 -27.24 -6.48
C ALA A 363 -0.62 -28.46 -6.54
N ASN A 364 -1.08 -29.52 -7.18
CA ASN A 364 -0.48 -30.83 -7.30
C ASN A 364 -0.51 -31.35 -8.76
N SER A 365 -0.30 -32.66 -8.94
CA SER A 365 -0.25 -33.27 -10.28
C SER A 365 -1.61 -33.36 -10.99
N SER A 366 -2.71 -33.10 -10.29
CA SER A 366 -4.05 -33.04 -10.87
C SER A 366 -4.28 -31.72 -11.61
N ASP A 367 -3.56 -30.65 -11.27
CA ASP A 367 -3.87 -29.29 -11.75
C ASP A 367 -2.83 -28.77 -12.75
N PHE A 368 -1.60 -29.31 -12.74
CA PHE A 368 -0.59 -29.00 -13.76
C PHE A 368 0.40 -30.14 -14.02
N THR A 369 1.04 -30.11 -15.20
CA THR A 369 2.12 -31.06 -15.54
C THR A 369 3.43 -30.33 -15.79
N LEU A 370 4.38 -30.42 -14.86
CA LEU A 370 5.77 -30.00 -15.08
C LEU A 370 6.72 -30.79 -14.17
N SER A 371 7.77 -31.35 -14.75
CA SER A 371 8.93 -31.85 -13.99
C SER A 371 10.06 -30.84 -14.01
N SER A 372 10.81 -30.75 -12.90
CA SER A 372 12.05 -29.96 -12.85
C SER A 372 12.98 -30.34 -14.02
N GLN A 373 13.53 -29.33 -14.70
CA GLN A 373 14.32 -29.52 -15.92
C GLN A 373 15.47 -28.50 -16.04
N THR A 374 16.52 -28.88 -16.75
CA THR A 374 17.62 -27.96 -17.10
C THR A 374 17.31 -27.25 -18.41
N ILE A 375 17.32 -25.93 -18.37
CA ILE A 375 17.13 -25.06 -19.52
C ILE A 375 18.50 -24.72 -20.11
N ALA A 376 18.67 -24.96 -21.40
CA ALA A 376 19.86 -24.58 -22.16
C ALA A 376 19.64 -23.22 -22.84
N ILE A 377 20.50 -22.26 -22.52
CA ILE A 377 20.56 -20.94 -23.16
C ILE A 377 21.53 -21.02 -24.34
N THR A 378 21.06 -20.61 -25.52
CA THR A 378 21.86 -20.56 -26.74
C THR A 378 22.29 -19.13 -27.04
N PRO A 379 23.47 -18.92 -27.66
CA PRO A 379 23.80 -17.63 -28.25
C PRO A 379 22.65 -17.17 -29.16
N SER A 380 22.18 -15.93 -29.02
CA SER A 380 21.00 -15.30 -29.65
C SER A 380 19.62 -15.46 -28.98
N ALA A 381 19.46 -16.31 -27.96
CA ALA A 381 18.18 -16.42 -27.26
C ALA A 381 18.00 -15.30 -26.22
N ASN A 382 17.19 -14.28 -26.52
CA ASN A 382 16.90 -13.19 -25.58
C ASN A 382 15.80 -13.54 -24.55
N SER A 383 15.14 -14.68 -24.74
CA SER A 383 14.20 -15.26 -23.79
C SER A 383 14.06 -16.77 -24.02
N TYR A 384 13.50 -17.46 -23.04
CA TYR A 384 13.12 -18.88 -23.13
C TYR A 384 11.68 -19.05 -22.63
N THR A 385 10.86 -19.85 -23.31
CA THR A 385 9.47 -20.11 -22.91
C THR A 385 9.29 -21.59 -22.59
N VAL A 386 8.79 -21.87 -21.39
CA VAL A 386 8.35 -23.19 -20.94
C VAL A 386 6.83 -23.24 -21.03
N ASN A 387 6.30 -24.19 -21.80
CA ASN A 387 4.87 -24.44 -21.87
C ASN A 387 4.49 -25.45 -20.77
N ILE A 388 3.65 -25.01 -19.84
CA ILE A 388 3.20 -25.77 -18.69
C ILE A 388 1.72 -26.11 -18.92
N PRO A 389 1.37 -27.36 -19.24
CA PRO A 389 -0.02 -27.80 -19.28
C PRO A 389 -0.71 -27.53 -17.93
N ILE A 390 -1.84 -26.84 -18.00
CA ILE A 390 -2.78 -26.66 -16.88
C ILE A 390 -3.93 -27.62 -17.14
N ILE A 391 -4.30 -28.39 -16.14
CA ILE A 391 -5.34 -29.41 -16.22
C ILE A 391 -6.62 -28.79 -15.67
N ASP A 392 -7.70 -28.99 -16.41
CA ASP A 392 -9.07 -28.59 -16.05
C ASP A 392 -9.78 -29.84 -15.59
N ASP A 393 -10.05 -29.95 -14.30
CA ASP A 393 -10.68 -31.13 -13.72
C ASP A 393 -12.13 -30.90 -13.25
N THR A 394 -12.57 -31.59 -12.20
CA THR A 394 -13.94 -31.44 -11.63
C THR A 394 -13.95 -31.47 -10.11
N LEU A 395 -12.76 -31.49 -9.49
CA LEU A 395 -12.58 -31.59 -8.05
C LEU A 395 -12.82 -30.22 -7.45
N GLN A 396 -13.75 -30.15 -6.48
CA GLN A 396 -14.01 -28.88 -5.82
C GLN A 396 -12.89 -28.55 -4.85
N GLU A 397 -12.04 -27.62 -5.25
CA GLU A 397 -10.87 -27.18 -4.49
C GLU A 397 -11.05 -25.74 -4.00
N GLN A 398 -9.97 -25.11 -3.56
CA GLN A 398 -10.01 -23.74 -3.11
C GLN A 398 -10.10 -22.78 -4.31
N GLN A 399 -10.73 -21.61 -4.15
CA GLN A 399 -10.93 -20.64 -5.25
C GLN A 399 -9.65 -20.27 -6.02
N ALA A 400 -8.50 -20.29 -5.34
CA ALA A 400 -7.20 -20.24 -5.97
C ALA A 400 -6.28 -21.26 -5.31
N GLU A 401 -5.53 -21.96 -6.14
CA GLU A 401 -4.43 -22.82 -5.74
C GLU A 401 -3.15 -22.30 -6.35
N TYR A 402 -2.00 -22.71 -5.82
CA TYR A 402 -0.73 -22.25 -6.38
C TYR A 402 0.35 -23.30 -6.35
N PHE A 403 1.31 -23.14 -7.26
CA PHE A 403 2.61 -23.80 -7.24
C PHE A 403 3.72 -22.79 -7.47
N VAL A 404 4.95 -23.17 -7.09
CA VAL A 404 6.10 -22.25 -7.12
C VAL A 404 7.21 -22.82 -7.99
N LEU A 405 7.72 -21.95 -8.87
CA LEU A 405 8.85 -22.23 -9.75
C LEU A 405 10.09 -21.47 -9.28
N SER A 406 11.25 -22.10 -9.37
CA SER A 406 12.54 -21.53 -8.96
C SER A 406 13.61 -21.69 -10.04
N LEU A 407 14.40 -20.65 -10.30
CA LEU A 407 15.63 -20.74 -11.07
C LEU A 407 16.79 -21.08 -10.14
N GLU A 408 17.52 -22.14 -10.45
CA GLU A 408 18.58 -22.68 -9.59
C GLU A 408 19.79 -23.16 -10.39
N ASN A 409 20.93 -23.30 -9.71
CA ASN A 409 22.16 -23.89 -10.25
C ASN A 409 22.58 -23.36 -11.63
N PRO A 410 22.68 -22.02 -11.83
CA PRO A 410 23.09 -21.48 -13.11
C PRO A 410 24.56 -21.83 -13.41
N VAL A 411 24.86 -22.23 -14.65
CA VAL A 411 26.23 -22.49 -15.14
C VAL A 411 26.46 -21.64 -16.37
N GLY A 412 27.48 -20.77 -16.35
CA GLY A 412 27.75 -19.83 -17.44
C GLY A 412 26.79 -18.64 -17.50
N ALA A 413 25.88 -18.50 -16.54
CA ALA A 413 25.00 -17.36 -16.35
C ALA A 413 24.89 -16.97 -14.87
N VAL A 414 24.29 -15.82 -14.60
CA VAL A 414 23.86 -15.38 -13.25
C VAL A 414 22.35 -15.23 -13.22
N ILE A 415 21.71 -15.53 -12.08
CA ILE A 415 20.29 -15.21 -11.89
C ILE A 415 20.20 -13.76 -11.41
N ALA A 416 19.40 -12.94 -12.09
CA ALA A 416 19.17 -11.55 -11.74
C ALA A 416 17.76 -11.36 -11.17
N GLY A 417 17.64 -10.54 -10.13
CA GLY A 417 16.37 -10.31 -9.44
C GLY A 417 15.91 -11.53 -8.63
N ASP A 418 14.60 -11.62 -8.41
CA ASP A 418 14.00 -12.75 -7.69
C ASP A 418 14.14 -14.03 -8.52
N ASN A 419 14.51 -15.11 -7.84
CA ASN A 419 14.69 -16.41 -8.45
C ASN A 419 13.44 -17.30 -8.35
N THR A 420 12.34 -16.81 -7.79
CA THR A 420 11.10 -17.58 -7.62
C THR A 420 9.91 -16.89 -8.28
N SER A 421 8.93 -17.68 -8.71
CA SER A 421 7.66 -17.21 -9.26
C SER A 421 6.52 -18.07 -8.70
N THR A 422 5.51 -17.41 -8.14
CA THR A 422 4.29 -18.06 -7.64
C THR A 422 3.24 -18.05 -8.76
N VAL A 423 2.79 -19.23 -9.18
CA VAL A 423 1.75 -19.38 -10.20
C VAL A 423 0.46 -19.80 -9.52
N TYR A 424 -0.55 -18.94 -9.59
CA TYR A 424 -1.90 -19.20 -9.11
C TYR A 424 -2.78 -19.74 -10.23
N ILE A 425 -3.39 -20.90 -9.99
CA ILE A 425 -4.45 -21.50 -10.79
C ILE A 425 -5.78 -21.09 -10.15
N ILE A 426 -6.65 -20.45 -10.92
CA ILE A 426 -8.01 -20.11 -10.49
C ILE A 426 -8.93 -21.27 -10.83
N ASP A 427 -9.32 -22.01 -9.79
CA ASP A 427 -10.26 -23.12 -9.85
C ASP A 427 -11.62 -22.63 -10.37
N ASN A 428 -12.26 -23.45 -11.20
CA ASN A 428 -13.57 -23.17 -11.75
C ASN A 428 -14.68 -24.15 -11.27
N ASP A 429 -14.34 -25.10 -10.40
CA ASP A 429 -15.26 -26.15 -9.94
C ASP A 429 -15.98 -25.85 -8.62
N LYS A 430 -15.43 -25.00 -7.76
CA LYS A 430 -16.12 -24.58 -6.51
C LYS A 430 -16.79 -23.20 -6.65
N PRO A 431 -18.07 -23.12 -7.05
CA PRO A 431 -18.77 -21.84 -7.19
C PRO A 431 -18.93 -21.14 -5.84
N ALA A 432 -18.95 -19.80 -5.87
CA ALA A 432 -19.24 -18.99 -4.69
C ALA A 432 -20.58 -19.40 -4.04
N PRO A 433 -20.74 -19.25 -2.71
CA PRO A 433 -21.99 -19.61 -2.05
C PRO A 433 -23.18 -18.88 -2.68
N VAL A 434 -24.31 -19.56 -2.84
CA VAL A 434 -25.53 -18.97 -3.40
C VAL A 434 -26.56 -18.79 -2.29
N PRO A 435 -27.10 -17.58 -2.10
CA PRO A 435 -28.12 -17.35 -1.08
C PRO A 435 -29.40 -18.13 -1.41
N SER A 436 -29.89 -18.88 -0.42
CA SER A 436 -31.14 -19.64 -0.55
C SER A 436 -32.38 -18.75 -0.61
N HIS A 437 -32.27 -17.49 -0.14
CA HIS A 437 -33.37 -16.53 -0.03
C HIS A 437 -34.58 -17.05 0.78
N GLN A 438 -34.41 -17.96 1.74
CA GLN A 438 -35.50 -18.36 2.65
C GLN A 438 -36.12 -17.14 3.36
N ILE A 439 -35.27 -16.21 3.77
CA ILE A 439 -35.61 -14.83 4.13
C ILE A 439 -34.83 -13.86 3.24
N GLN A 440 -35.29 -12.62 3.19
CA GLN A 440 -34.60 -11.52 2.54
C GLN A 440 -34.59 -10.30 3.45
N MET A 441 -33.45 -9.63 3.52
CA MET A 441 -33.30 -8.34 4.20
C MET A 441 -33.57 -7.23 3.20
N ASN A 442 -34.67 -6.50 3.37
CA ASN A 442 -35.04 -5.39 2.51
C ASN A 442 -34.62 -4.08 3.17
N TYR A 443 -33.63 -3.40 2.61
CA TYR A 443 -33.19 -2.09 3.12
C TYR A 443 -34.32 -1.07 3.07
N ILE A 444 -34.67 -0.49 4.23
CA ILE A 444 -35.73 0.52 4.35
C ILE A 444 -35.19 1.92 4.60
N GLY A 445 -33.95 2.06 5.09
CA GLY A 445 -33.30 3.35 5.24
C GLY A 445 -32.11 3.34 6.20
N SER A 446 -31.46 4.50 6.27
CA SER A 446 -30.42 4.86 7.22
C SER A 446 -30.90 6.07 8.04
N PHE A 447 -30.52 6.10 9.31
CA PHE A 447 -30.89 7.16 10.23
C PHE A 447 -29.67 7.61 11.04
N ASP A 448 -29.31 8.89 10.90
CA ASP A 448 -28.30 9.58 11.72
C ASP A 448 -29.01 10.21 12.94
N PRO A 449 -28.78 9.68 14.17
CA PRO A 449 -29.38 10.24 15.37
C PRO A 449 -28.93 11.68 15.66
N SER A 450 -27.70 12.06 15.33
CA SER A 450 -27.16 13.39 15.60
C SER A 450 -27.66 14.44 14.61
N GLY A 451 -28.04 14.00 13.41
CA GLY A 451 -28.55 14.83 12.31
C GLY A 451 -27.49 15.74 11.67
N ASN A 452 -26.22 15.57 12.04
CA ASN A 452 -25.08 16.35 11.59
C ASN A 452 -23.80 15.51 11.44
N SER A 453 -23.91 14.17 11.48
CA SER A 453 -22.82 13.21 11.30
C SER A 453 -21.65 13.43 12.25
N SER A 454 -21.96 13.73 13.52
CA SER A 454 -20.97 13.99 14.58
C SER A 454 -20.96 12.94 15.69
N SER A 455 -21.66 11.83 15.49
CA SER A 455 -21.85 10.76 16.46
C SER A 455 -21.15 9.50 15.96
N SER A 456 -20.74 8.64 16.90
CA SER A 456 -20.61 7.20 16.65
C SER A 456 -21.94 6.51 16.93
N THR A 457 -22.19 5.33 16.37
CA THR A 457 -23.28 4.45 16.79
C THR A 457 -22.78 3.03 16.91
N GLU A 458 -22.50 2.61 18.14
CA GLU A 458 -21.88 1.30 18.45
C GLU A 458 -22.94 0.26 18.82
N ILE A 459 -23.82 0.61 19.76
CA ILE A 459 -24.86 -0.27 20.29
C ILE A 459 -26.25 0.27 19.96
N VAL A 460 -27.19 -0.62 19.66
CA VAL A 460 -28.62 -0.31 19.52
C VAL A 460 -29.49 -1.36 20.22
N VAL A 461 -30.50 -0.91 20.97
CA VAL A 461 -31.48 -1.79 21.63
C VAL A 461 -32.90 -1.27 21.46
N HIS A 462 -33.90 -2.15 21.61
CA HIS A 462 -35.30 -1.83 21.34
C HIS A 462 -36.22 -2.18 22.53
N ASP A 463 -37.10 -1.26 22.91
CA ASP A 463 -38.18 -1.51 23.87
C ASP A 463 -39.53 -1.73 23.15
N PRO A 464 -40.09 -2.96 23.18
CA PRO A 464 -41.35 -3.26 22.49
C PRO A 464 -42.56 -2.51 23.02
N ALA A 465 -42.60 -2.17 24.31
CA ALA A 465 -43.77 -1.53 24.91
C ALA A 465 -43.95 -0.09 24.43
N THR A 466 -42.85 0.64 24.28
CA THR A 466 -42.86 2.05 23.87
C THR A 466 -42.47 2.28 22.42
N GLN A 467 -42.03 1.23 21.70
CA GLN A 467 -41.53 1.32 20.32
C GLN A 467 -40.38 2.33 20.21
N ARG A 468 -39.44 2.26 21.15
CA ARG A 468 -38.27 3.15 21.20
C ARG A 468 -37.01 2.35 20.91
N LEU A 469 -36.11 2.95 20.12
CA LEU A 469 -34.73 2.53 20.04
C LEU A 469 -33.89 3.37 20.99
N PHE A 470 -32.85 2.75 21.55
CA PHE A 470 -31.80 3.41 22.30
C PHE A 470 -30.48 3.08 21.62
N THR A 471 -29.71 4.10 21.27
CA THR A 471 -28.38 3.91 20.68
C THR A 471 -27.38 4.85 21.32
N ILE A 472 -26.11 4.45 21.38
CA ILE A 472 -25.07 5.20 22.08
C ILE A 472 -24.14 5.88 21.09
N SER A 473 -23.41 6.87 21.60
CA SER A 473 -22.17 7.35 21.00
C SER A 473 -21.12 7.51 22.08
N SER A 474 -20.08 6.67 22.05
CA SER A 474 -18.84 6.88 22.80
C SER A 474 -18.15 8.20 22.43
N LEU A 475 -18.15 8.56 21.13
CA LEU A 475 -17.46 9.76 20.63
C LEU A 475 -17.97 11.06 21.27
N THR A 476 -19.26 11.09 21.64
CA THR A 476 -19.90 12.27 22.23
C THR A 476 -20.45 12.04 23.64
N ASP A 477 -20.20 10.86 24.23
CA ASP A 477 -20.70 10.44 25.54
C ASP A 477 -22.21 10.66 25.71
N VAL A 478 -23.03 10.16 24.77
CA VAL A 478 -24.49 10.25 24.84
C VAL A 478 -25.18 8.93 24.54
N PHE A 479 -26.46 8.82 24.92
CA PHE A 479 -27.38 7.93 24.22
C PHE A 479 -28.62 8.68 23.72
N ASP A 480 -29.10 8.27 22.55
CA ASP A 480 -30.29 8.80 21.91
C ASP A 480 -31.49 7.89 22.12
N ILE A 481 -32.62 8.49 22.48
CA ILE A 481 -33.93 7.85 22.56
C ILE A 481 -34.67 8.18 21.27
N ILE A 482 -34.96 7.17 20.46
CA ILE A 482 -35.49 7.34 19.11
C ILE A 482 -36.90 6.75 19.04
N ASN A 483 -37.85 7.50 18.48
CA ASN A 483 -39.17 6.99 18.15
C ASN A 483 -39.08 6.04 16.96
N PHE A 484 -39.45 4.77 17.16
CA PHE A 484 -39.43 3.72 16.14
C PHE A 484 -40.83 3.14 15.85
N SER A 485 -41.89 3.81 16.30
CA SER A 485 -43.28 3.40 15.99
C SER A 485 -43.59 3.35 14.48
N ASN A 486 -42.89 4.14 13.67
CA ASN A 486 -42.85 4.01 12.21
C ASN A 486 -41.39 3.83 11.74
N PRO A 487 -40.95 2.60 11.43
CA PRO A 487 -39.58 2.31 10.98
C PRO A 487 -39.10 3.06 9.74
N ASN A 488 -40.01 3.59 8.91
CA ASN A 488 -39.63 4.36 7.72
C ASN A 488 -39.29 5.83 8.01
N THR A 489 -39.65 6.33 9.19
CA THR A 489 -39.43 7.72 9.59
C THR A 489 -39.05 7.81 11.08
N PRO A 490 -37.94 7.20 11.50
CA PRO A 490 -37.45 7.36 12.87
C PRO A 490 -37.12 8.82 13.16
N SER A 491 -37.20 9.20 14.44
CA SER A 491 -36.90 10.55 14.91
C SER A 491 -36.41 10.54 16.35
N VAL A 492 -35.38 11.32 16.67
CA VAL A 492 -34.92 11.49 18.06
C VAL A 492 -36.01 12.16 18.90
N ILE A 493 -36.29 11.56 20.06
CA ILE A 493 -37.16 12.09 21.12
C ILE A 493 -36.32 12.93 22.08
N GLN A 494 -35.19 12.38 22.53
CA GLN A 494 -34.33 12.94 23.56
C GLN A 494 -32.91 12.38 23.42
N THR A 495 -31.91 13.23 23.60
CA THR A 495 -30.51 12.84 23.78
C THR A 495 -30.15 12.99 25.25
N VAL A 496 -29.51 11.99 25.85
CA VAL A 496 -29.11 11.97 27.26
C VAL A 496 -27.59 12.04 27.35
N ASN A 497 -27.09 13.04 28.08
CA ASN A 497 -25.66 13.24 28.30
C ASN A 497 -25.13 12.27 29.37
N MET A 498 -24.16 11.44 29.00
CA MET A 498 -23.53 10.44 29.86
C MET A 498 -22.21 10.89 30.49
N ALA A 499 -21.64 12.02 30.06
CA ALA A 499 -20.41 12.56 30.65
C ALA A 499 -20.47 12.77 32.18
N PRO A 500 -21.59 13.23 32.80
CA PRO A 500 -21.70 13.34 34.26
C PRO A 500 -21.62 12.00 35.00
N TYR A 501 -21.81 10.88 34.30
CA TYR A 501 -21.80 9.54 34.86
C TYR A 501 -20.49 8.78 34.59
N GLY A 502 -19.64 9.29 33.71
CA GLY A 502 -18.33 8.71 33.38
C GLY A 502 -18.14 8.39 31.89
N GLY A 503 -19.17 8.59 31.07
CA GLY A 503 -19.21 8.16 29.66
C GLY A 503 -20.13 6.97 29.47
N ILE A 504 -20.12 6.38 28.29
CA ILE A 504 -20.95 5.21 27.94
C ILE A 504 -20.22 4.29 26.95
N THR A 505 -20.33 2.99 27.15
CA THR A 505 -19.75 1.91 26.33
C THR A 505 -20.83 0.96 25.83
N SER A 506 -21.88 0.72 26.62
CA SER A 506 -23.01 -0.10 26.19
C SER A 506 -24.33 0.26 26.86
N ILE A 507 -25.43 -0.19 26.26
CA ILE A 507 -26.79 0.07 26.71
C ILE A 507 -27.69 -1.15 26.55
N ALA A 508 -28.56 -1.40 27.52
CA ALA A 508 -29.59 -2.41 27.46
C ALA A 508 -30.93 -1.87 27.95
N VAL A 509 -32.03 -2.46 27.48
CA VAL A 509 -33.38 -2.08 27.90
C VAL A 509 -34.25 -3.29 28.19
N LYS A 510 -34.99 -3.25 29.30
CA LYS A 510 -35.97 -4.27 29.65
C LYS A 510 -37.01 -3.75 30.63
N ASN A 511 -38.28 -4.13 30.42
CA ASN A 511 -39.39 -3.82 31.32
C ASN A 511 -39.48 -2.31 31.68
N GLY A 512 -39.21 -1.43 30.72
CA GLY A 512 -39.25 0.03 30.92
C GLY A 512 -38.04 0.63 31.65
N ILE A 513 -37.00 -0.17 31.94
CA ILE A 513 -35.75 0.26 32.55
C ILE A 513 -34.63 0.20 31.51
N VAL A 514 -33.86 1.28 31.43
CA VAL A 514 -32.63 1.38 30.63
C VAL A 514 -31.44 1.23 31.60
N ALA A 515 -30.48 0.39 31.26
CA ALA A 515 -29.22 0.25 31.98
C ALA A 515 -28.07 0.56 31.03
N ALA A 516 -27.18 1.46 31.42
CA ALA A 516 -25.99 1.83 30.67
C ALA A 516 -24.73 1.38 31.43
N ALA A 517 -23.82 0.70 30.73
CA ALA A 517 -22.45 0.53 31.18
C ALA A 517 -21.72 1.87 31.03
N SER A 518 -21.07 2.31 32.10
CA SER A 518 -20.43 3.62 32.14
C SER A 518 -19.03 3.46 32.73
N PRO A 519 -17.97 3.68 31.93
CA PRO A 519 -16.61 3.61 32.40
C PRO A 519 -16.31 4.71 33.42
N ASN A 520 -15.20 4.57 34.13
CA ASN A 520 -14.65 5.67 34.91
C ASN A 520 -13.84 6.57 33.97
N THR A 521 -13.80 7.87 34.25
CA THR A 521 -12.92 8.84 33.58
C THR A 521 -11.45 8.40 33.51
N ASN A 522 -11.01 7.58 34.47
CA ASN A 522 -9.81 6.76 34.35
C ASN A 522 -10.24 5.31 34.11
N PRO A 523 -10.13 4.76 32.88
CA PRO A 523 -10.62 3.44 32.52
C PRO A 523 -10.11 2.29 33.41
N GLN A 524 -8.90 2.44 33.97
CA GLN A 524 -8.31 1.45 34.87
C GLN A 524 -8.93 1.43 36.29
N GLN A 525 -9.88 2.33 36.59
CA GLN A 525 -10.64 2.31 37.83
C GLN A 525 -12.02 1.70 37.62
N ASN A 526 -12.62 1.18 38.70
CA ASN A 526 -13.99 0.69 38.69
C ASN A 526 -14.96 1.70 38.08
N GLY A 527 -15.73 1.24 37.10
CA GLY A 527 -16.82 1.97 36.46
C GLY A 527 -18.14 1.79 37.20
N SER A 528 -19.24 2.00 36.48
CA SER A 528 -20.58 1.93 37.03
C SER A 528 -21.61 1.41 36.03
N VAL A 529 -22.73 0.93 36.57
CA VAL A 529 -23.97 0.77 35.80
C VAL A 529 -24.95 1.85 36.25
N VAL A 530 -25.47 2.58 35.26
CA VAL A 530 -26.39 3.71 35.46
C VAL A 530 -27.76 3.31 34.93
N PHE A 531 -28.77 3.43 35.79
CA PHE A 531 -30.15 3.08 35.49
C PHE A 531 -30.97 4.34 35.19
N PHE A 532 -31.73 4.28 34.10
CA PHE A 532 -32.67 5.32 33.68
C PHE A 532 -34.08 4.71 33.48
N ASP A 533 -35.09 5.56 33.54
CA ASP A 533 -36.39 5.20 32.99
C ASP A 533 -36.38 5.27 31.46
N ILE A 534 -37.48 4.83 30.83
CA ILE A 534 -37.62 4.81 29.37
C ILE A 534 -37.55 6.21 28.70
N ASN A 535 -37.68 7.30 29.48
CA ASN A 535 -37.58 8.68 29.01
C ASN A 535 -36.19 9.29 29.25
N GLY A 536 -35.23 8.52 29.77
CA GLY A 536 -33.88 9.01 30.05
C GLY A 536 -33.73 9.72 31.38
N ASN A 537 -34.71 9.61 32.30
CA ASN A 537 -34.56 10.16 33.64
C ASN A 537 -33.73 9.22 34.51
N PHE A 538 -32.69 9.76 35.15
CA PHE A 538 -31.84 9.01 36.07
C PHE A 538 -32.63 8.40 37.23
N LEU A 539 -32.35 7.14 37.55
CA LEU A 539 -32.96 6.40 38.66
C LEU A 539 -31.92 6.02 39.73
N LYS A 540 -30.82 5.38 39.32
CA LYS A 540 -29.80 4.86 40.24
C LYS A 540 -28.47 4.63 39.54
N GLN A 541 -27.40 4.58 40.31
CA GLN A 541 -26.06 4.16 39.87
C GLN A 541 -25.46 3.23 40.93
N VAL A 542 -24.75 2.19 40.47
CA VAL A 542 -23.97 1.28 41.32
C VAL A 542 -22.60 1.03 40.70
N THR A 543 -21.58 0.78 41.52
CA THR A 543 -20.21 0.55 41.06
C THR A 543 -20.02 -0.89 40.63
N VAL A 544 -19.30 -1.11 39.52
CA VAL A 544 -18.95 -2.44 38.94
C VAL A 544 -17.43 -2.55 38.73
N GLY A 545 -16.96 -3.49 37.90
CA GLY A 545 -15.54 -3.66 37.57
C GLY A 545 -14.95 -2.49 36.76
N ALA A 546 -13.65 -2.55 36.47
CA ALA A 546 -12.97 -1.56 35.64
C ALA A 546 -13.34 -1.74 34.16
N LEU A 547 -13.57 -0.63 33.45
CA LEU A 547 -14.04 -0.61 32.05
C LEU A 547 -15.20 -1.59 31.79
N PRO A 548 -16.40 -1.37 32.37
CA PRO A 548 -17.59 -2.11 31.98
C PRO A 548 -17.86 -1.81 30.51
N ASP A 549 -17.71 -2.81 29.65
CA ASP A 549 -17.85 -2.62 28.22
C ASP A 549 -19.27 -3.00 27.79
N MET A 550 -19.60 -4.29 27.81
CA MET A 550 -20.93 -4.78 27.47
C MET A 550 -21.88 -4.88 28.65
N ILE A 551 -23.19 -4.67 28.41
CA ILE A 551 -24.26 -4.84 29.39
C ILE A 551 -25.50 -5.56 28.83
N THR A 552 -26.13 -6.42 29.64
CA THR A 552 -27.40 -7.07 29.27
C THR A 552 -28.27 -7.42 30.48
N PHE A 553 -29.57 -7.64 30.23
CA PHE A 553 -30.51 -8.14 31.23
C PHE A 553 -30.71 -9.64 31.09
N THR A 554 -30.95 -10.33 32.21
CA THR A 554 -31.43 -11.72 32.16
C THR A 554 -32.81 -11.81 31.47
N PRO A 555 -33.15 -12.92 30.79
CA PRO A 555 -34.45 -13.12 30.17
C PRO A 555 -35.67 -12.91 31.09
N ASP A 556 -35.56 -13.22 32.38
CA ASP A 556 -36.60 -12.95 33.38
C ASP A 556 -36.66 -11.49 33.88
N GLY A 557 -35.65 -10.67 33.55
CA GLY A 557 -35.53 -9.27 33.97
C GLY A 557 -35.18 -9.07 35.45
N THR A 558 -34.68 -10.09 36.15
CA THR A 558 -34.34 -10.01 37.57
C THR A 558 -32.90 -9.58 37.84
N LYS A 559 -32.01 -9.66 36.83
CA LYS A 559 -30.60 -9.27 36.97
C LYS A 559 -30.09 -8.50 35.75
N VAL A 560 -29.07 -7.69 35.99
CA VAL A 560 -28.23 -7.05 34.97
C VAL A 560 -26.82 -7.61 35.08
N ILE A 561 -26.19 -7.89 33.94
CA ILE A 561 -24.84 -8.45 33.87
C ILE A 561 -24.01 -7.51 33.00
N THR A 562 -22.78 -7.26 33.43
CA THR A 562 -21.79 -6.51 32.65
C THR A 562 -20.48 -7.28 32.62
N ALA A 563 -19.91 -7.36 31.43
CA ALA A 563 -18.52 -7.73 31.22
C ALA A 563 -17.67 -6.48 31.46
N ASN A 564 -16.62 -6.61 32.27
CA ASN A 564 -15.72 -5.50 32.55
C ASN A 564 -14.34 -5.94 32.10
N GLU A 565 -13.84 -5.34 31.03
CA GLU A 565 -12.61 -5.73 30.36
C GLU A 565 -11.42 -5.71 31.31
N GLY A 566 -11.30 -4.65 32.10
CA GLY A 566 -10.10 -4.41 32.90
C GLY A 566 -8.87 -4.07 32.05
N GLU A 567 -9.07 -3.45 30.87
CA GLU A 567 -8.00 -3.09 29.94
C GLU A 567 -6.85 -2.30 30.64
N PRO A 568 -5.59 -2.65 30.37
CA PRO A 568 -4.43 -1.91 30.85
C PRO A 568 -4.38 -0.49 30.28
N ASN A 569 -3.64 0.40 30.94
CA ASN A 569 -3.31 1.68 30.32
C ASN A 569 -2.31 1.50 29.17
N ASP A 570 -2.22 2.48 28.25
CA ASP A 570 -1.31 2.47 27.09
C ASP A 570 0.13 1.99 27.39
N ALA A 571 0.68 2.40 28.54
CA ALA A 571 2.04 2.08 28.95
C ALA A 571 2.17 0.72 29.65
N TYR A 572 1.06 0.00 29.86
CA TYR A 572 0.97 -1.24 30.63
C TYR A 572 1.60 -1.16 32.04
N THR A 573 1.47 -0.01 32.69
CA THR A 573 1.94 0.23 34.07
C THR A 573 0.83 0.04 35.10
N VAL A 574 -0.42 0.13 34.68
CA VAL A 574 -1.62 -0.21 35.46
C VAL A 574 -2.44 -1.15 34.61
N ASP A 575 -2.63 -2.37 35.11
CA ASP A 575 -3.28 -3.51 34.43
C ASP A 575 -4.27 -4.13 35.43
N PRO A 576 -5.52 -3.63 35.47
CA PRO A 576 -6.58 -4.18 36.32
C PRO A 576 -6.87 -5.65 36.02
N GLU A 577 -7.60 -6.33 36.90
CA GLU A 577 -8.14 -7.65 36.56
C GLU A 577 -9.47 -7.50 35.83
N GLY A 578 -9.64 -8.21 34.72
CA GLY A 578 -10.94 -8.36 34.08
C GLY A 578 -11.93 -9.07 35.02
N SER A 579 -13.22 -8.75 34.87
CA SER A 579 -14.24 -9.23 35.80
C SER A 579 -15.65 -9.24 35.21
N ILE A 580 -16.58 -9.92 35.86
CA ILE A 580 -18.00 -9.95 35.46
C ILE A 580 -18.85 -9.50 36.64
N SER A 581 -19.68 -8.46 36.48
CA SER A 581 -20.56 -7.98 37.56
C SER A 581 -22.01 -8.39 37.32
N ILE A 582 -22.65 -8.91 38.37
CA ILE A 582 -24.05 -9.31 38.41
C ILE A 582 -24.80 -8.41 39.40
N ILE A 583 -25.82 -7.72 38.94
CA ILE A 583 -26.63 -6.79 39.72
C ILE A 583 -28.02 -7.39 39.89
N ASP A 584 -28.40 -7.71 41.13
CA ASP A 584 -29.75 -8.20 41.44
C ASP A 584 -30.75 -7.04 41.54
N ILE A 585 -31.67 -6.98 40.57
CA ILE A 585 -32.71 -5.94 40.48
C ILE A 585 -34.11 -6.48 40.79
N SER A 586 -34.23 -7.69 41.33
CA SER A 586 -35.52 -8.31 41.65
C SER A 586 -36.37 -7.50 42.65
N GLY A 587 -35.72 -6.71 43.52
CA GLY A 587 -36.37 -5.77 44.44
C GLY A 587 -36.78 -4.42 43.82
N GLY A 588 -36.52 -4.22 42.53
CA GLY A 588 -36.74 -2.96 41.81
C GLY A 588 -35.60 -1.94 41.95
N ILE A 589 -35.53 -0.98 41.02
CA ILE A 589 -34.41 -0.02 40.91
C ILE A 589 -34.37 1.00 42.06
N ALA A 590 -35.53 1.43 42.59
CA ALA A 590 -35.59 2.44 43.64
C ALA A 590 -34.89 1.99 44.94
N GLY A 591 -34.97 0.69 45.27
CA GLY A 591 -34.32 0.09 46.44
C GLY A 591 -32.89 -0.38 46.19
N LEU A 592 -32.39 -0.27 44.95
CA LEU A 592 -31.08 -0.80 44.57
C LEU A 592 -29.95 -0.09 45.35
N SER A 593 -28.98 -0.87 45.79
CA SER A 593 -27.78 -0.41 46.49
C SER A 593 -26.57 -1.28 46.14
N GLN A 594 -25.38 -0.91 46.63
CA GLN A 594 -24.15 -1.66 46.32
C GLN A 594 -24.17 -3.11 46.82
N THR A 595 -24.96 -3.44 47.84
CA THR A 595 -25.09 -4.83 48.34
C THR A 595 -25.77 -5.76 47.35
N ASN A 596 -26.43 -5.21 46.32
CA ASN A 596 -27.06 -5.98 45.25
C ASN A 596 -26.07 -6.37 44.14
N VAL A 597 -24.85 -5.81 44.14
CA VAL A 597 -23.83 -6.08 43.14
C VAL A 597 -22.93 -7.23 43.62
N THR A 598 -22.63 -8.16 42.73
CA THR A 598 -21.63 -9.21 42.93
C THR A 598 -20.65 -9.18 41.75
N THR A 599 -19.40 -8.85 42.00
CA THR A 599 -18.34 -8.86 40.97
C THR A 599 -17.52 -10.14 41.09
N LEU A 600 -17.41 -10.87 39.99
CA LEU A 600 -16.70 -12.14 39.86
C LEU A 600 -15.34 -11.88 39.21
N ASN A 601 -14.28 -12.48 39.77
CA ASN A 601 -12.93 -12.41 39.23
C ASN A 601 -12.45 -13.79 38.73
N PHE A 602 -11.30 -13.81 38.07
CA PHE A 602 -10.73 -15.00 37.45
C PHE A 602 -9.60 -15.66 38.25
N ASN A 603 -9.32 -15.22 39.49
CA ASN A 603 -8.12 -15.67 40.23
C ASN A 603 -8.02 -17.20 40.41
N ASN A 604 -9.16 -17.90 40.46
CA ASN A 604 -9.19 -19.37 40.54
C ASN A 604 -8.59 -20.08 39.30
N PHE A 605 -8.42 -19.36 38.19
CA PHE A 605 -7.85 -19.86 36.94
C PHE A 605 -6.38 -19.47 36.75
N ASP A 606 -5.80 -18.60 37.58
CA ASP A 606 -4.40 -18.14 37.45
C ASP A 606 -3.38 -19.28 37.46
N SER A 607 -3.69 -20.37 38.17
CA SER A 607 -2.83 -21.57 38.22
C SER A 607 -3.03 -22.55 37.07
N GLN A 608 -3.99 -22.29 36.16
CA GLN A 608 -4.43 -23.22 35.12
C GLN A 608 -3.95 -22.84 33.71
N VAL A 609 -3.07 -21.84 33.57
CA VAL A 609 -2.60 -21.31 32.27
C VAL A 609 -2.22 -22.42 31.29
N ALA A 610 -1.36 -23.36 31.69
CA ALA A 610 -0.90 -24.43 30.78
C ALA A 610 -2.06 -25.32 30.27
N ALA A 611 -3.01 -25.67 31.15
CA ALA A 611 -4.16 -26.50 30.77
C ALA A 611 -5.12 -25.74 29.85
N LEU A 612 -5.34 -24.45 30.11
CA LEU A 612 -6.19 -23.59 29.30
C LEU A 612 -5.55 -23.30 27.93
N SER A 613 -4.25 -23.02 27.88
CA SER A 613 -3.54 -22.81 26.61
C SER A 613 -3.53 -24.04 25.73
N ALA A 614 -3.55 -25.25 26.30
CA ALA A 614 -3.72 -26.49 25.54
C ALA A 614 -5.10 -26.61 24.86
N THR A 615 -6.12 -25.88 25.33
CA THR A 615 -7.43 -25.78 24.66
C THR A 615 -7.46 -24.70 23.56
N GLY A 616 -6.37 -23.94 23.39
CA GLY A 616 -6.29 -22.81 22.47
C GLY A 616 -6.62 -21.46 23.10
N LEU A 617 -6.77 -21.36 24.42
CA LEU A 617 -6.88 -20.07 25.11
C LEU A 617 -5.54 -19.35 25.04
N ARG A 618 -5.57 -18.06 24.74
CA ARG A 618 -4.39 -17.21 24.64
C ARG A 618 -4.14 -16.53 25.99
N LYS A 619 -2.92 -16.73 26.49
CA LYS A 619 -2.29 -15.81 27.43
C LYS A 619 -1.31 -14.96 26.63
N VAL A 620 -1.56 -13.67 26.52
CA VAL A 620 -0.85 -12.76 25.63
C VAL A 620 0.37 -12.17 26.34
N ARG A 621 0.23 -11.65 27.56
CA ARG A 621 1.36 -11.14 28.33
C ARG A 621 2.00 -12.22 29.21
N ALA A 622 3.32 -12.27 29.20
CA ALA A 622 4.08 -13.16 30.10
C ALA A 622 4.20 -12.62 31.53
N ASN A 623 4.17 -11.30 31.72
CA ASN A 623 4.53 -10.62 32.98
C ASN A 623 3.33 -10.17 33.84
N ASN A 624 2.12 -10.67 33.57
CA ASN A 624 0.92 -10.44 34.37
C ASN A 624 0.28 -11.78 34.79
N THR A 625 -0.70 -11.75 35.72
CA THR A 625 -1.51 -12.94 36.03
C THR A 625 -2.43 -13.27 34.86
N LEU A 626 -3.05 -14.45 34.84
CA LEU A 626 -4.06 -14.72 33.81
C LEU A 626 -5.26 -13.79 34.00
N SER A 627 -5.66 -13.52 35.24
CA SER A 627 -6.80 -12.66 35.56
C SER A 627 -6.64 -11.21 35.11
N GLN A 628 -5.41 -10.70 35.06
CA GLN A 628 -5.09 -9.39 34.45
C GLN A 628 -5.10 -9.44 32.93
N ASP A 629 -4.74 -10.57 32.35
CA ASP A 629 -4.66 -10.72 30.90
C ASP A 629 -6.02 -10.99 30.24
N LEU A 630 -6.99 -11.51 31.02
CA LEU A 630 -8.34 -11.83 30.57
C LEU A 630 -9.19 -10.56 30.49
N GLU A 631 -9.67 -10.23 29.29
CA GLU A 631 -10.55 -9.09 29.01
C GLU A 631 -11.95 -9.59 28.58
N PRO A 632 -12.95 -9.60 29.49
CA PRO A 632 -14.32 -9.96 29.16
C PRO A 632 -15.00 -8.92 28.27
N GLU A 633 -15.57 -9.40 27.16
CA GLU A 633 -16.13 -8.55 26.11
C GLU A 633 -17.67 -8.64 26.08
N TYR A 634 -18.24 -9.71 25.50
CA TYR A 634 -19.66 -9.80 25.22
C TYR A 634 -20.36 -10.89 26.06
N VAL A 635 -21.58 -10.61 26.53
CA VAL A 635 -22.37 -11.53 27.38
C VAL A 635 -23.62 -12.05 26.65
N THR A 636 -23.83 -13.37 26.66
CA THR A 636 -25.14 -13.95 26.31
C THR A 636 -25.70 -14.79 27.45
N VAL A 637 -27.03 -14.74 27.63
CA VAL A 637 -27.71 -15.38 28.76
C VAL A 637 -28.67 -16.45 28.25
N SER A 638 -28.58 -17.64 28.85
CA SER A 638 -29.51 -18.75 28.61
C SER A 638 -30.97 -18.34 28.88
N SER A 639 -31.89 -18.87 28.07
CA SER A 639 -33.32 -18.51 28.12
C SER A 639 -34.00 -18.71 29.49
N ASP A 640 -33.48 -19.59 30.35
CA ASP A 640 -33.99 -19.85 31.71
C ASP A 640 -33.38 -18.92 32.78
N SER A 641 -32.51 -17.99 32.38
CA SER A 641 -31.80 -17.04 33.25
C SER A 641 -30.86 -17.68 34.28
N GLN A 642 -30.43 -18.92 34.08
CA GLN A 642 -29.56 -19.65 35.04
C GLN A 642 -28.08 -19.57 34.70
N LYS A 643 -27.73 -19.48 33.41
CA LYS A 643 -26.36 -19.51 32.91
C LYS A 643 -26.10 -18.33 31.97
N ALA A 644 -24.88 -17.79 32.02
CA ALA A 644 -24.37 -16.87 31.01
C ALA A 644 -23.04 -17.38 30.44
N TRP A 645 -22.76 -17.00 29.20
CA TRP A 645 -21.47 -17.18 28.54
C TRP A 645 -20.91 -15.81 28.20
N VAL A 646 -19.62 -15.61 28.45
CA VAL A 646 -18.92 -14.35 28.23
C VAL A 646 -17.70 -14.58 27.35
N THR A 647 -17.56 -13.85 26.26
CA THR A 647 -16.38 -13.90 25.40
C THR A 647 -15.19 -13.23 26.08
N LEU A 648 -14.00 -13.73 25.75
CA LEU A 648 -12.70 -13.18 26.14
C LEU A 648 -11.91 -13.06 24.83
N GLN A 649 -12.16 -11.99 24.08
CA GLN A 649 -11.87 -11.88 22.65
C GLN A 649 -10.38 -12.04 22.37
N GLU A 650 -9.55 -11.17 22.96
CA GLU A 650 -8.09 -11.16 22.84
C GLU A 650 -7.51 -12.47 23.37
N ASN A 651 -8.21 -13.14 24.30
CA ASN A 651 -7.78 -14.40 24.88
C ASN A 651 -8.31 -15.63 24.14
N ASN A 652 -9.08 -15.47 23.07
CA ASN A 652 -9.69 -16.57 22.31
C ASN A 652 -10.41 -17.60 23.23
N GLY A 653 -11.22 -17.10 24.16
CA GLY A 653 -11.83 -17.93 25.21
C GLY A 653 -13.26 -17.56 25.54
N ILE A 654 -13.89 -18.44 26.32
CA ILE A 654 -15.25 -18.24 26.85
C ILE A 654 -15.30 -18.61 28.34
N ALA A 655 -15.86 -17.70 29.13
CA ALA A 655 -16.19 -17.92 30.53
C ALA A 655 -17.64 -18.39 30.69
N GLU A 656 -17.88 -19.39 31.55
CA GLU A 656 -19.21 -19.92 31.86
C GLU A 656 -19.63 -19.49 33.28
N VAL A 657 -20.71 -18.72 33.38
CA VAL A 657 -21.18 -18.14 34.64
C VAL A 657 -22.48 -18.78 35.10
N ASN A 658 -22.52 -19.25 36.34
CA ASN A 658 -23.76 -19.65 37.00
C ASN A 658 -24.38 -18.44 37.70
N LEU A 659 -25.54 -17.99 37.23
CA LEU A 659 -26.20 -16.77 37.69
C LEU A 659 -26.97 -16.95 39.01
N THR A 660 -27.24 -18.19 39.41
CA THR A 660 -27.87 -18.50 40.70
C THR A 660 -26.85 -18.59 41.82
N ALA A 661 -25.75 -19.32 41.60
CA ALA A 661 -24.63 -19.40 42.53
C ALA A 661 -23.77 -18.12 42.52
N LYS A 662 -23.86 -17.31 41.46
CA LYS A 662 -23.02 -16.14 41.19
C LYS A 662 -21.54 -16.52 41.22
N THR A 663 -21.17 -17.47 40.37
CA THR A 663 -19.79 -17.98 40.25
C THR A 663 -19.41 -18.23 38.80
N ILE A 664 -18.13 -18.05 38.49
CA ILE A 664 -17.55 -18.53 37.22
C ILE A 664 -17.27 -20.02 37.41
N THR A 665 -17.92 -20.85 36.61
CA THR A 665 -17.91 -22.32 36.71
C THR A 665 -16.95 -22.99 35.74
N GLY A 666 -16.55 -22.28 34.68
CA GLY A 666 -15.64 -22.80 33.67
C GLY A 666 -15.01 -21.69 32.86
N LEU A 667 -13.83 -21.99 32.32
CA LEU A 667 -13.10 -21.20 31.35
C LEU A 667 -12.52 -22.17 30.33
N TRP A 668 -12.66 -21.89 29.05
CA TRP A 668 -12.15 -22.75 27.99
C TRP A 668 -11.78 -21.94 26.75
N GLY A 669 -10.77 -22.41 26.02
CA GLY A 669 -10.30 -21.83 24.77
C GLY A 669 -10.96 -22.44 23.54
N LEU A 670 -10.94 -21.69 22.45
CA LEU A 670 -11.69 -22.02 21.22
C LEU A 670 -10.86 -22.82 20.19
N GLY A 671 -9.59 -23.11 20.48
CA GLY A 671 -8.67 -23.71 19.53
C GLY A 671 -8.21 -22.73 18.45
N LYS A 672 -7.75 -23.28 17.32
CA LYS A 672 -7.28 -22.55 16.13
C LYS A 672 -7.92 -23.16 14.89
N LYS A 673 -8.31 -22.33 13.92
CA LYS A 673 -8.70 -22.72 12.58
C LYS A 673 -7.45 -22.96 11.72
N ASP A 674 -7.35 -24.13 11.12
CA ASP A 674 -6.27 -24.45 10.18
C ASP A 674 -6.63 -23.91 8.79
N MET A 675 -5.91 -22.88 8.36
CA MET A 675 -6.13 -22.19 7.08
C MET A 675 -5.49 -22.92 5.89
N ASN A 676 -4.83 -24.07 6.14
CA ASN A 676 -4.26 -24.91 5.09
C ASN A 676 -5.26 -25.97 4.58
N ILE A 677 -6.44 -26.07 5.20
CA ILE A 677 -7.48 -27.04 4.83
C ILE A 677 -8.41 -26.44 3.76
N PRO A 678 -8.73 -27.17 2.67
CA PRO A 678 -9.69 -26.72 1.66
C PRO A 678 -11.01 -26.25 2.27
N GLY A 679 -11.47 -25.07 1.85
CA GLY A 679 -12.64 -24.40 2.43
C GLY A 679 -12.32 -23.36 3.51
N ASN A 680 -11.07 -23.29 3.99
CA ASN A 680 -10.60 -22.25 4.90
C ASN A 680 -9.65 -21.24 4.21
N GLY A 681 -9.63 -21.19 2.88
CA GLY A 681 -8.75 -20.25 2.17
C GLY A 681 -9.11 -18.78 2.44
N PHE A 682 -8.15 -17.91 2.18
CA PHE A 682 -8.29 -16.46 2.36
C PHE A 682 -7.36 -15.71 1.41
N ASP A 683 -7.75 -14.51 1.02
CA ASP A 683 -6.87 -13.61 0.28
C ASP A 683 -5.92 -12.90 1.25
N ALA A 684 -4.62 -13.19 1.15
CA ALA A 684 -3.62 -12.87 2.17
C ALA A 684 -2.77 -11.62 1.88
N SER A 685 -2.73 -11.15 0.64
CA SER A 685 -1.90 -10.02 0.21
C SER A 685 -2.75 -8.85 -0.25
N ASP A 686 -2.43 -7.64 0.19
CA ASP A 686 -3.09 -6.39 -0.23
C ASP A 686 -2.42 -5.74 -1.46
N ASN A 687 -1.31 -6.29 -1.98
CA ASN A 687 -0.47 -5.60 -2.96
C ASN A 687 -0.11 -6.39 -4.24
N ASN A 688 -0.74 -7.55 -4.46
CA ASN A 688 -0.55 -8.33 -5.70
C ASN A 688 -1.51 -7.97 -6.85
N GLY A 689 -2.53 -7.14 -6.59
CA GLY A 689 -3.51 -6.67 -7.59
C GLY A 689 -4.60 -7.67 -7.98
N GLU A 690 -4.65 -8.86 -7.38
CA GLU A 690 -5.56 -9.94 -7.75
C GLU A 690 -6.29 -10.50 -6.52
N ILE A 691 -7.58 -10.83 -6.59
CA ILE A 691 -8.26 -11.55 -5.50
C ILE A 691 -7.92 -13.05 -5.62
N LEU A 692 -7.13 -13.56 -4.66
CA LEU A 692 -6.58 -14.91 -4.64
C LEU A 692 -6.83 -15.55 -3.27
N ILE A 693 -8.03 -16.11 -3.10
CA ILE A 693 -8.43 -16.82 -1.88
C ILE A 693 -7.82 -18.21 -1.93
N ALA A 694 -6.68 -18.38 -1.28
CA ALA A 694 -5.88 -19.60 -1.29
C ALA A 694 -5.66 -20.15 0.13
N ASN A 695 -5.27 -21.42 0.23
CA ASN A 695 -4.86 -22.03 1.48
C ASN A 695 -3.39 -21.75 1.79
N TRP A 696 -3.09 -21.53 3.07
CA TRP A 696 -1.76 -21.18 3.54
C TRP A 696 -1.43 -21.93 4.83
N PRO A 697 -0.14 -22.17 5.15
CA PRO A 697 0.27 -22.83 6.39
C PRO A 697 0.16 -21.85 7.58
N VAL A 698 -1.05 -21.37 7.83
CA VAL A 698 -1.43 -20.41 8.87
C VAL A 698 -2.50 -21.03 9.76
N LYS A 699 -2.38 -20.82 11.07
CA LYS A 699 -3.42 -21.17 12.04
C LYS A 699 -4.01 -19.88 12.62
N ALA A 700 -5.30 -19.65 12.42
CA ALA A 700 -5.98 -18.47 12.92
C ALA A 700 -6.70 -18.77 14.24
N TYR A 701 -6.53 -17.93 15.25
CA TYR A 701 -7.41 -17.94 16.42
C TYR A 701 -8.79 -17.39 16.05
N TYR A 702 -9.85 -17.85 16.73
CA TYR A 702 -11.22 -17.41 16.47
C TYR A 702 -11.48 -16.03 17.04
N THR A 703 -10.97 -15.73 18.25
CA THR A 703 -10.96 -14.38 18.86
C THR A 703 -12.32 -13.70 18.71
N PRO A 704 -13.36 -14.25 19.37
CA PRO A 704 -14.73 -13.82 19.11
C PRO A 704 -15.05 -12.53 19.84
N ASP A 705 -15.57 -11.57 19.09
CA ASP A 705 -16.17 -10.35 19.63
C ASP A 705 -17.57 -10.71 20.17
N ALA A 706 -18.61 -10.61 19.33
CA ALA A 706 -19.97 -10.83 19.75
C ALA A 706 -20.35 -12.31 19.91
N ILE A 707 -21.28 -12.58 20.83
CA ILE A 707 -21.82 -13.91 21.13
C ILE A 707 -23.35 -13.91 21.28
N GLN A 708 -24.00 -14.94 20.75
CA GLN A 708 -25.39 -15.27 21.04
C GLN A 708 -25.55 -16.75 21.38
N ASN A 709 -26.63 -17.11 22.09
CA ASN A 709 -26.95 -18.51 22.36
C ASN A 709 -28.36 -18.89 21.90
N TYR A 710 -28.54 -20.16 21.57
CA TYR A 710 -29.84 -20.76 21.35
C TYR A 710 -29.82 -22.24 21.73
N THR A 711 -31.00 -22.84 21.86
CA THR A 711 -31.15 -24.26 22.17
C THR A 711 -31.77 -24.97 20.97
N ALA A 712 -31.15 -26.05 20.53
CA ALA A 712 -31.75 -26.98 19.57
C ALA A 712 -31.88 -28.36 20.23
N GLY A 713 -33.11 -28.84 20.34
CA GLY A 713 -33.41 -30.02 21.18
C GLY A 713 -33.09 -29.75 22.65
N ASN A 714 -32.18 -30.53 23.23
CA ASN A 714 -31.74 -30.40 24.63
C ASN A 714 -30.31 -29.87 24.77
N THR A 715 -29.73 -29.34 23.68
CA THR A 715 -28.33 -28.91 23.63
C THR A 715 -28.25 -27.41 23.47
N HIS A 716 -27.38 -26.79 24.26
CA HIS A 716 -27.08 -25.37 24.14
C HIS A 716 -26.01 -25.14 23.09
N TYR A 717 -26.25 -24.18 22.22
CA TYR A 717 -25.30 -23.75 21.20
C TYR A 717 -25.02 -22.26 21.38
N ILE A 718 -23.77 -21.89 21.12
CA ILE A 718 -23.33 -20.51 21.04
C ILE A 718 -22.88 -20.20 19.61
N VAL A 719 -23.16 -18.99 19.16
CA VAL A 719 -22.78 -18.46 17.86
C VAL A 719 -21.87 -17.27 18.10
N THR A 720 -20.70 -17.27 17.47
CA THR A 720 -19.71 -16.20 17.63
C THR A 720 -19.36 -15.57 16.29
N ALA A 721 -19.14 -14.26 16.31
CA ALA A 721 -18.49 -13.54 15.21
C ALA A 721 -16.98 -13.52 15.47
N ASN A 722 -16.19 -14.09 14.56
CA ASN A 722 -14.76 -14.35 14.79
C ASN A 722 -13.93 -13.20 14.21
N GLU A 723 -13.95 -12.06 14.88
CA GLU A 723 -13.42 -10.80 14.38
C GLU A 723 -11.90 -10.81 14.28
N GLY A 724 -11.20 -10.76 15.43
CA GLY A 724 -9.74 -10.87 15.42
C GLY A 724 -8.91 -9.90 16.25
N ASP A 725 -9.47 -9.13 17.18
CA ASP A 725 -8.67 -8.13 17.88
C ASP A 725 -7.41 -8.64 18.59
N GLU A 726 -6.44 -7.72 18.59
CA GLU A 726 -5.05 -7.93 18.98
C GLU A 726 -4.71 -6.96 20.11
N LYS A 727 -3.89 -7.39 21.07
CA LYS A 727 -3.36 -6.46 22.08
C LYS A 727 -2.25 -5.59 21.47
N ASP A 728 -2.62 -4.38 21.04
CA ASP A 728 -1.75 -3.41 20.36
C ASP A 728 -1.82 -2.01 20.99
N LEU A 729 -1.17 -1.84 22.15
CA LEU A 729 -1.02 -0.54 22.82
C LEU A 729 0.42 -0.02 22.73
N SER A 730 0.63 1.26 23.03
CA SER A 730 1.95 1.91 22.91
C SER A 730 3.08 1.20 23.69
N GLY A 731 2.76 0.59 24.84
CA GLY A 731 3.69 -0.14 25.70
C GLY A 731 3.87 -1.62 25.36
N PHE A 732 3.03 -2.19 24.49
CA PHE A 732 3.11 -3.57 24.04
C PHE A 732 2.29 -3.79 22.77
N SER A 733 2.91 -4.37 21.76
CA SER A 733 2.26 -4.76 20.52
C SER A 733 2.63 -6.20 20.19
N GLU A 734 1.62 -7.04 20.01
CA GLU A 734 1.83 -8.37 19.44
C GLU A 734 1.82 -8.40 17.91
N ARG A 735 1.40 -7.30 17.29
CA ARG A 735 1.22 -7.19 15.85
C ARG A 735 2.56 -7.25 15.14
N THR A 736 2.71 -8.21 14.24
CA THR A 736 3.82 -8.26 13.29
C THR A 736 3.34 -8.75 11.92
N THR A 737 4.26 -9.04 11.02
CA THR A 737 3.96 -9.61 9.71
C THR A 737 4.89 -10.78 9.42
N VAL A 738 4.46 -11.74 8.62
CA VAL A 738 5.28 -12.92 8.25
C VAL A 738 6.63 -12.50 7.63
N GLY A 739 6.65 -11.43 6.84
CA GLY A 739 7.87 -10.91 6.19
C GLY A 739 8.79 -10.09 7.09
N ALA A 740 8.43 -9.84 8.35
CA ALA A 740 9.27 -9.08 9.27
C ALA A 740 10.60 -9.81 9.53
N SER A 741 11.69 -9.06 9.65
CA SER A 741 13.01 -9.62 9.95
C SER A 741 13.10 -10.24 11.35
N SER A 742 12.25 -9.80 12.28
CA SER A 742 12.12 -10.34 13.64
C SER A 742 11.23 -11.58 13.73
N TYR A 743 10.49 -11.92 12.68
CA TYR A 743 9.61 -13.09 12.65
C TYR A 743 10.28 -14.22 11.86
N THR A 744 11.28 -14.86 12.44
CA THR A 744 12.06 -15.91 11.77
C THR A 744 11.25 -17.21 11.75
N LEU A 745 11.08 -17.82 10.57
CA LEU A 745 10.41 -19.12 10.46
C LEU A 745 11.46 -20.21 10.58
N ASP A 746 11.16 -21.26 11.34
CA ASP A 746 12.04 -22.43 11.49
C ASP A 746 12.29 -23.06 10.10
N PRO A 747 13.56 -23.20 9.65
CA PRO A 747 13.89 -23.76 8.34
C PRO A 747 13.59 -25.26 8.19
N ASP A 748 13.49 -26.03 9.27
CA ASP A 748 13.11 -27.44 9.24
C ASP A 748 11.60 -27.60 9.00
N VAL A 749 10.78 -26.69 9.52
CA VAL A 749 9.33 -26.63 9.26
C VAL A 749 9.02 -25.90 7.95
N PHE A 750 9.76 -24.82 7.65
CA PHE A 750 9.54 -23.92 6.51
C PHE A 750 10.79 -23.77 5.61
N PRO A 751 11.28 -24.82 4.93
CA PRO A 751 12.55 -24.81 4.19
C PRO A 751 12.62 -23.86 2.98
N ASN A 752 11.51 -23.24 2.57
CA ASN A 752 11.48 -22.17 1.56
C ASN A 752 10.75 -20.92 2.08
N ALA A 753 11.00 -20.53 3.34
CA ALA A 753 10.38 -19.39 4.00
C ALA A 753 10.38 -18.09 3.16
N ALA A 754 11.39 -17.86 2.32
CA ALA A 754 11.45 -16.70 1.43
C ALA A 754 10.24 -16.58 0.48
N VAL A 755 9.66 -17.71 0.04
CA VAL A 755 8.45 -17.75 -0.79
C VAL A 755 7.23 -17.30 0.00
N LEU A 756 7.05 -17.81 1.22
CA LEU A 756 5.96 -17.39 2.10
C LEU A 756 6.10 -15.91 2.44
N LYS A 757 7.32 -15.46 2.75
CA LYS A 757 7.66 -14.07 3.10
C LYS A 757 7.61 -13.09 1.93
N ALA A 758 7.37 -13.55 0.70
CA ALA A 758 7.21 -12.65 -0.44
C ALA A 758 5.99 -11.74 -0.23
N SER A 759 6.11 -10.44 -0.53
CA SER A 759 5.03 -9.48 -0.26
C SER A 759 3.73 -9.76 -1.02
N HIS A 760 3.84 -10.39 -2.19
CA HIS A 760 2.70 -10.82 -3.01
C HIS A 760 2.02 -12.11 -2.50
N ASN A 761 2.63 -12.78 -1.51
CA ASN A 761 2.14 -13.96 -0.78
C ASN A 761 1.79 -13.55 0.67
N LEU A 762 2.35 -14.20 1.70
CA LEU A 762 2.09 -13.90 3.12
C LEU A 762 2.94 -12.76 3.69
N GLY A 763 3.94 -12.26 2.96
CA GLY A 763 4.96 -11.35 3.54
C GLY A 763 4.41 -10.14 4.28
N ARG A 764 3.27 -9.59 3.84
CA ARG A 764 2.59 -8.45 4.48
C ARG A 764 1.44 -8.84 5.42
N PHE A 765 1.07 -10.12 5.41
CA PHE A 765 -0.02 -10.66 6.23
C PHE A 765 0.31 -10.52 7.71
N ARG A 766 -0.65 -9.98 8.46
CA ARG A 766 -0.54 -9.71 9.90
C ARG A 766 -0.66 -11.01 10.68
N VAL A 767 0.22 -11.15 11.66
CA VAL A 767 0.34 -12.31 12.54
C VAL A 767 0.72 -11.84 13.94
N THR A 768 0.51 -12.70 14.94
CA THR A 768 0.96 -12.44 16.31
C THR A 768 2.42 -12.85 16.50
N SER A 769 3.19 -12.05 17.23
CA SER A 769 4.55 -12.39 17.68
C SER A 769 4.59 -13.17 19.00
N VAL A 770 3.44 -13.43 19.62
CA VAL A 770 3.35 -13.98 20.98
C VAL A 770 3.27 -15.50 21.00
N ASN A 771 2.60 -16.09 20.00
CA ASN A 771 2.38 -17.54 19.93
C ASN A 771 2.94 -18.11 18.63
N GLY A 772 3.39 -19.37 18.65
CA GLY A 772 3.86 -20.11 17.48
C GLY A 772 5.32 -20.56 17.54
N ASN A 773 6.05 -20.08 18.54
CA ASN A 773 7.29 -20.66 19.00
C ASN A 773 6.99 -21.67 20.12
N THR A 774 7.37 -22.92 19.92
CA THR A 774 6.95 -24.08 20.71
C THR A 774 8.11 -24.76 21.44
N ASP A 775 9.36 -24.43 21.11
CA ASP A 775 10.55 -24.96 21.77
C ASP A 775 11.43 -23.91 22.48
N ASN A 776 11.03 -22.63 22.42
CA ASN A 776 11.66 -21.46 23.03
C ASN A 776 13.01 -21.03 22.44
N ASP A 777 13.26 -21.31 21.16
CA ASP A 777 14.37 -20.69 20.42
C ASP A 777 13.94 -19.31 19.82
N PRO A 778 14.64 -18.67 18.86
CA PRO A 778 14.17 -17.43 18.23
C PRO A 778 13.32 -17.63 16.95
N GLU A 779 13.06 -18.87 16.56
CA GLU A 779 12.38 -19.28 15.34
C GLU A 779 10.90 -19.62 15.64
N PHE A 780 10.06 -19.66 14.62
CA PHE A 780 8.63 -19.97 14.75
C PHE A 780 8.31 -21.23 13.96
N GLU A 781 7.75 -22.21 14.65
CA GLU A 781 7.29 -23.49 14.10
C GLU A 781 5.84 -23.39 13.59
N GLU A 782 5.09 -22.39 14.03
CA GLU A 782 3.73 -22.11 13.55
C GLU A 782 3.54 -20.63 13.21
N ILE A 783 2.89 -20.38 12.06
CA ILE A 783 2.40 -19.04 11.69
C ILE A 783 1.00 -18.87 12.29
N ASN A 784 0.88 -18.07 13.34
CA ASN A 784 -0.40 -17.82 14.01
C ASN A 784 -0.95 -16.43 13.69
N ALA A 785 -2.23 -16.36 13.32
CA ALA A 785 -2.95 -15.12 13.04
C ALA A 785 -4.17 -14.97 13.96
N LEU A 786 -4.74 -13.77 13.98
CA LEU A 786 -5.93 -13.43 14.76
C LEU A 786 -7.07 -13.11 13.79
N GLY A 787 -8.30 -13.50 14.14
CA GLY A 787 -9.47 -13.41 13.28
C GLY A 787 -9.55 -14.56 12.28
N ALA A 788 -10.56 -15.42 12.45
CA ALA A 788 -10.80 -16.58 11.59
C ALA A 788 -11.56 -16.25 10.29
N ARG A 789 -11.95 -14.97 10.10
CA ARG A 789 -12.68 -14.43 8.95
C ARG A 789 -14.06 -15.07 8.71
N SER A 790 -14.63 -15.62 9.77
CA SER A 790 -15.80 -16.49 9.74
C SER A 790 -16.74 -16.21 10.92
N PHE A 791 -17.89 -16.87 10.94
CA PHE A 791 -18.63 -17.09 12.17
C PHE A 791 -18.58 -18.57 12.54
N SER A 792 -18.72 -18.87 13.83
CA SER A 792 -18.67 -20.22 14.36
C SER A 792 -19.91 -20.57 15.18
N ILE A 793 -20.27 -21.84 15.20
CA ILE A 793 -21.25 -22.43 16.12
C ILE A 793 -20.53 -23.46 16.97
N PHE A 794 -20.57 -23.30 18.29
CA PHE A 794 -20.06 -24.28 19.25
C PHE A 794 -21.19 -24.92 20.02
N ASN A 795 -21.04 -26.20 20.36
CA ASN A 795 -21.85 -26.84 21.38
C ASN A 795 -21.34 -26.35 22.75
N ALA A 796 -22.17 -25.61 23.47
CA ALA A 796 -21.80 -24.98 24.73
C ALA A 796 -21.66 -25.98 25.89
N ASP A 797 -22.21 -27.19 25.75
CA ASP A 797 -22.14 -28.25 26.76
C ASP A 797 -20.86 -29.09 26.61
N THR A 798 -20.51 -29.43 25.38
CA THR A 798 -19.32 -30.25 25.06
C THR A 798 -18.09 -29.44 24.66
N LYS A 799 -18.26 -28.14 24.41
CA LYS A 799 -17.22 -27.16 24.00
C LYS A 799 -16.61 -27.43 22.63
N GLN A 800 -17.28 -28.25 21.82
CA GLN A 800 -16.81 -28.58 20.47
C GLN A 800 -17.32 -27.57 19.45
N LEU A 801 -16.45 -27.21 18.50
CA LEU A 801 -16.85 -26.52 17.27
C LEU A 801 -17.72 -27.47 16.44
N ILE A 802 -18.91 -26.99 16.07
CA ILE A 802 -19.89 -27.74 15.28
C ILE A 802 -19.88 -27.28 13.83
N TYR A 803 -19.71 -25.98 13.61
CA TYR A 803 -19.66 -25.39 12.29
C TYR A 803 -18.80 -24.12 12.30
N ASP A 804 -18.06 -23.90 11.22
CA ASP A 804 -17.39 -22.64 10.88
C ASP A 804 -17.74 -22.31 9.42
N SER A 805 -17.98 -21.04 9.10
CA SER A 805 -18.36 -20.65 7.73
C SER A 805 -17.23 -20.74 6.70
N GLY A 806 -16.00 -21.06 7.12
CA GLY A 806 -14.85 -21.22 6.24
C GLY A 806 -14.53 -19.93 5.51
N ASP A 807 -14.34 -20.07 4.20
CA ASP A 807 -14.09 -19.02 3.21
C ASP A 807 -15.36 -18.36 2.64
N SER A 808 -16.55 -18.77 3.12
CA SER A 808 -17.82 -18.46 2.45
C SER A 808 -18.06 -16.96 2.26
N PHE A 809 -17.69 -16.15 3.26
CA PHE A 809 -17.86 -14.70 3.22
C PHE A 809 -17.02 -14.08 2.10
N GLU A 810 -15.71 -14.36 2.08
CA GLU A 810 -14.80 -13.85 1.06
C GLU A 810 -15.20 -14.31 -0.33
N ARG A 811 -15.53 -15.59 -0.52
CA ARG A 811 -15.93 -16.10 -1.84
C ARG A 811 -17.19 -15.44 -2.36
N TYR A 812 -18.19 -15.23 -1.48
CA TYR A 812 -19.42 -14.54 -1.87
C TYR A 812 -19.16 -13.08 -2.26
N ILE A 813 -18.38 -12.35 -1.44
CA ILE A 813 -18.06 -10.94 -1.65
C ILE A 813 -17.18 -10.78 -2.90
N ALA A 814 -16.19 -11.66 -3.13
CA ALA A 814 -15.35 -11.64 -4.32
C ALA A 814 -16.18 -11.77 -5.60
N ALA A 815 -17.17 -12.68 -5.61
CA ALA A 815 -18.01 -12.94 -6.78
C ALA A 815 -19.06 -11.84 -7.03
N ASN A 816 -19.68 -11.30 -5.97
CA ASN A 816 -20.86 -10.43 -6.10
C ASN A 816 -20.61 -8.96 -5.78
N HIS A 817 -19.56 -8.66 -5.00
CA HIS A 817 -19.23 -7.33 -4.50
C HIS A 817 -17.72 -7.00 -4.57
N PRO A 818 -17.03 -7.24 -5.71
CA PRO A 818 -15.57 -7.14 -5.80
C PRO A 818 -15.01 -5.73 -5.53
N LEU A 819 -15.81 -4.68 -5.71
CA LEU A 819 -15.39 -3.28 -5.49
C LEU A 819 -15.20 -2.93 -4.00
N ILE A 820 -15.65 -3.78 -3.09
CA ILE A 820 -15.47 -3.62 -1.64
C ILE A 820 -14.87 -4.87 -1.01
N PHE A 821 -14.31 -5.78 -1.82
CA PHE A 821 -13.70 -7.01 -1.31
C PHE A 821 -12.56 -6.66 -0.34
N ASN A 822 -12.67 -7.14 0.90
CA ASN A 822 -11.74 -6.86 2.00
C ASN A 822 -11.35 -5.37 2.09
N ALA A 823 -12.32 -4.49 1.88
CA ALA A 823 -12.13 -3.05 2.05
C ALA A 823 -12.19 -2.66 3.53
N ASP A 824 -11.51 -1.58 3.90
CA ASP A 824 -11.54 -1.00 5.25
C ASP A 824 -12.89 -0.31 5.53
N ASN A 825 -13.30 -0.11 6.78
CA ASN A 825 -14.53 0.65 7.09
C ASN A 825 -14.36 2.15 6.81
N GLU A 826 -13.12 2.64 6.71
CA GLU A 826 -12.78 4.03 6.38
C GLU A 826 -12.53 4.30 4.88
N SER A 827 -12.56 3.26 4.02
CA SER A 827 -12.35 3.46 2.58
C SER A 827 -12.90 2.33 1.71
N ASN A 828 -13.29 2.62 0.47
CA ASN A 828 -13.65 1.59 -0.52
C ASN A 828 -12.41 0.99 -1.22
N THR A 829 -11.21 1.07 -0.62
CA THR A 829 -9.99 0.55 -1.24
C THR A 829 -10.04 -0.97 -1.25
N VAL A 830 -10.19 -1.56 -2.43
CA VAL A 830 -10.22 -3.01 -2.63
C VAL A 830 -8.95 -3.65 -2.03
N LYS A 831 -9.12 -4.71 -1.24
CA LYS A 831 -8.07 -5.51 -0.58
C LYS A 831 -7.29 -4.84 0.55
N SER A 832 -7.66 -3.65 1.02
CA SER A 832 -6.90 -2.97 2.09
C SER A 832 -6.81 -3.78 3.40
N ARG A 833 -7.77 -4.68 3.65
CA ARG A 833 -7.81 -5.60 4.80
C ARG A 833 -7.39 -7.03 4.49
N SER A 834 -7.04 -7.35 3.24
CA SER A 834 -6.61 -8.71 2.85
C SER A 834 -5.35 -9.16 3.59
N ARG A 835 -4.43 -8.24 3.87
CA ARG A 835 -3.26 -8.52 4.71
C ARG A 835 -3.57 -8.61 6.21
N ALA A 836 -4.81 -8.46 6.63
CA ALA A 836 -5.23 -8.37 8.04
C ALA A 836 -6.33 -9.40 8.34
N LYS A 837 -7.51 -8.97 8.79
CA LYS A 837 -8.62 -9.84 9.22
C LYS A 837 -9.72 -9.98 8.14
N GLY A 838 -9.49 -9.49 6.92
CA GLY A 838 -10.36 -9.72 5.76
C GLY A 838 -11.73 -9.02 5.88
N PRO A 839 -12.86 -9.75 5.85
CA PRO A 839 -14.19 -9.16 5.99
C PRO A 839 -14.53 -8.61 7.38
N GLU A 840 -13.90 -9.18 8.44
CA GLU A 840 -14.09 -8.82 9.86
C GLU A 840 -15.54 -8.96 10.37
N PRO A 841 -15.99 -10.18 10.70
CA PRO A 841 -17.28 -10.40 11.33
C PRO A 841 -17.28 -9.92 12.78
N GLU A 842 -18.24 -9.08 13.16
CA GLU A 842 -18.19 -8.29 14.41
C GLU A 842 -19.37 -8.61 15.35
N GLY A 843 -20.57 -8.22 14.94
CA GLY A 843 -21.81 -8.39 15.69
C GLY A 843 -22.58 -9.63 15.27
N VAL A 844 -23.30 -10.23 16.23
CA VAL A 844 -24.26 -11.32 15.95
C VAL A 844 -25.61 -11.10 16.65
N ALA A 845 -26.69 -11.25 15.88
CA ALA A 845 -28.06 -11.31 16.39
C ALA A 845 -28.75 -12.60 15.93
N LEU A 846 -29.62 -13.16 16.78
CA LEU A 846 -30.45 -14.32 16.43
C LEU A 846 -31.92 -13.94 16.33
N GLY A 847 -32.64 -14.59 15.42
CA GLY A 847 -34.08 -14.43 15.25
C GLY A 847 -34.79 -15.72 14.91
N THR A 848 -35.90 -16.02 15.59
CA THR A 848 -36.80 -17.11 15.20
C THR A 848 -37.86 -16.58 14.23
N ILE A 849 -37.86 -17.09 13.00
CA ILE A 849 -38.76 -16.69 11.91
C ILE A 849 -39.43 -17.95 11.37
N ASN A 850 -40.76 -18.02 11.44
CA ASN A 850 -41.56 -19.17 11.00
C ASN A 850 -41.08 -20.52 11.59
N GLY A 851 -40.65 -20.51 12.85
CA GLY A 851 -40.16 -21.70 13.56
C GLY A 851 -38.72 -22.11 13.24
N GLN A 852 -38.00 -21.34 12.42
CA GLN A 852 -36.58 -21.54 12.10
C GLN A 852 -35.73 -20.47 12.78
N THR A 853 -34.53 -20.83 13.22
CA THR A 853 -33.57 -19.93 13.84
C THR A 853 -32.61 -19.40 12.77
N TYR A 854 -32.48 -18.08 12.70
CA TYR A 854 -31.56 -17.38 11.82
C TYR A 854 -30.50 -16.63 12.63
N ALA A 855 -29.27 -16.63 12.14
CA ALA A 855 -28.20 -15.75 12.58
C ALA A 855 -27.99 -14.62 11.57
N PHE A 856 -27.80 -13.41 12.09
CA PHE A 856 -27.42 -12.22 11.35
C PHE A 856 -26.06 -11.77 11.86
N ILE A 857 -25.06 -11.71 10.98
CA ILE A 857 -23.66 -11.44 11.32
C ILE A 857 -23.23 -10.18 10.58
N THR A 858 -22.83 -9.12 11.30
CA THR A 858 -22.30 -7.90 10.68
C THR A 858 -20.85 -8.11 10.24
N LEU A 859 -20.43 -7.38 9.21
CA LEU A 859 -19.04 -7.32 8.74
C LEU A 859 -18.53 -5.89 8.91
N GLU A 860 -17.77 -5.60 9.96
CA GLU A 860 -17.45 -4.24 10.40
C GLU A 860 -16.59 -3.51 9.37
N ARG A 861 -15.57 -4.16 8.78
CA ARG A 861 -14.76 -3.54 7.71
C ARG A 861 -15.43 -3.56 6.34
N THR A 862 -15.65 -4.73 5.77
CA THR A 862 -16.20 -4.80 4.40
C THR A 862 -17.59 -4.17 4.31
N GLY A 863 -18.36 -4.26 5.39
CA GLY A 863 -19.71 -3.73 5.51
C GLY A 863 -20.78 -4.77 5.26
N GLY A 864 -21.96 -4.53 5.82
CA GLY A 864 -23.17 -5.32 5.60
C GLY A 864 -23.41 -6.43 6.61
N VAL A 865 -24.43 -7.23 6.33
CA VAL A 865 -24.95 -8.31 7.19
C VAL A 865 -25.07 -9.58 6.38
N MET A 866 -24.46 -10.65 6.86
CA MET A 866 -24.64 -12.02 6.39
C MET A 866 -25.78 -12.69 7.17
N ALA A 867 -26.72 -13.33 6.49
CA ALA A 867 -27.84 -14.05 7.13
C ALA A 867 -27.74 -15.56 6.85
N TYR A 868 -27.82 -16.37 7.91
CA TYR A 868 -27.77 -17.83 7.85
C TYR A 868 -28.97 -18.44 8.58
N ASN A 869 -29.59 -19.46 8.00
CA ASN A 869 -30.46 -20.35 8.76
C ASN A 869 -29.59 -21.35 9.51
N ILE A 870 -29.69 -21.35 10.84
CA ILE A 870 -28.90 -22.18 11.75
C ILE A 870 -29.79 -23.14 12.55
N THR A 871 -31.01 -23.40 12.08
CA THR A 871 -31.95 -24.32 12.76
C THR A 871 -31.34 -25.70 12.95
N ASP A 872 -30.62 -26.20 11.94
CA ASP A 872 -29.69 -27.32 12.08
C ASP A 872 -28.26 -26.78 12.28
N PRO A 873 -27.68 -26.84 13.49
CA PRO A 873 -26.34 -26.34 13.77
C PRO A 873 -25.24 -27.02 12.94
N ASN A 874 -25.47 -28.25 12.45
CA ASN A 874 -24.47 -28.98 11.67
C ASN A 874 -24.52 -28.64 10.18
N ASN A 875 -25.65 -28.09 9.71
CA ASN A 875 -25.85 -27.72 8.31
C ASN A 875 -26.43 -26.31 8.14
N PRO A 876 -25.77 -25.24 8.64
CA PRO A 876 -26.19 -23.88 8.37
C PRO A 876 -26.33 -23.57 6.89
N THR A 877 -27.38 -22.84 6.52
CA THR A 877 -27.66 -22.47 5.13
C THR A 877 -27.57 -20.96 4.94
N PHE A 878 -26.66 -20.51 4.06
CA PHE A 878 -26.58 -19.11 3.68
C PHE A 878 -27.87 -18.64 3.02
N THR A 879 -28.40 -17.51 3.47
CA THR A 879 -29.75 -17.07 3.12
C THR A 879 -29.77 -15.75 2.39
N ASP A 880 -29.04 -14.75 2.86
CA ASP A 880 -28.97 -13.43 2.21
C ASP A 880 -27.72 -12.67 2.67
N TYR A 881 -27.26 -11.72 1.86
CA TYR A 881 -26.31 -10.70 2.26
C TYR A 881 -26.78 -9.34 1.76
N LYS A 882 -26.71 -8.34 2.63
CA LYS A 882 -27.04 -6.96 2.29
C LYS A 882 -26.04 -6.01 2.92
N HIS A 883 -25.68 -4.97 2.16
CA HIS A 883 -24.94 -3.84 2.66
C HIS A 883 -25.62 -2.55 2.18
N SER A 884 -25.42 -1.49 2.94
CA SER A 884 -25.92 -0.14 2.65
C SER A 884 -24.77 0.86 2.43
N ARG A 885 -23.58 0.34 2.18
CA ARG A 885 -22.38 1.09 1.82
C ARG A 885 -22.50 1.64 0.41
N MET A 886 -22.03 2.88 0.20
CA MET A 886 -21.90 3.42 -1.15
C MET A 886 -20.60 2.92 -1.79
N THR A 887 -20.68 2.28 -2.96
CA THR A 887 -19.51 1.68 -3.63
C THR A 887 -18.91 2.56 -4.72
N SER A 888 -19.67 3.52 -5.26
CA SER A 888 -19.19 4.48 -6.27
C SER A 888 -18.33 5.61 -5.70
N ALA A 889 -18.49 5.89 -4.41
CA ALA A 889 -17.71 6.83 -3.62
C ALA A 889 -17.81 6.41 -2.16
N TYR A 890 -16.82 6.75 -1.33
CA TYR A 890 -16.89 6.47 0.10
C TYR A 890 -18.08 7.23 0.74
N GLY A 891 -18.94 6.50 1.45
CA GLY A 891 -20.16 7.03 2.06
C GLY A 891 -21.21 5.93 2.32
N GLY A 892 -22.42 6.33 2.69
CA GLY A 892 -23.44 5.39 3.18
C GLY A 892 -23.17 4.97 4.62
N ASP A 893 -23.63 3.78 4.99
CA ASP A 893 -23.45 3.24 6.34
C ASP A 893 -22.14 2.44 6.40
N ASN A 894 -21.27 2.74 7.37
CA ASN A 894 -19.91 2.20 7.48
C ASN A 894 -19.58 1.82 8.93
N GLY A 895 -18.84 0.73 9.11
CA GLY A 895 -18.49 0.18 10.43
C GLY A 895 -19.67 -0.47 11.17
N PRO A 896 -20.43 -1.41 10.57
CA PRO A 896 -21.50 -2.07 11.31
C PRO A 896 -20.96 -2.91 12.47
N GLU A 897 -21.36 -2.53 13.67
CA GLU A 897 -20.84 -3.04 14.94
C GLU A 897 -21.96 -3.77 15.69
N GLY A 898 -22.79 -3.05 16.45
CA GLY A 898 -23.96 -3.61 17.12
C GLY A 898 -25.11 -3.96 16.17
N ILE A 899 -25.79 -5.08 16.45
CA ILE A 899 -26.93 -5.56 15.67
C ILE A 899 -28.03 -6.14 16.55
N ILE A 900 -29.29 -5.86 16.20
CA ILE A 900 -30.47 -6.49 16.82
C ILE A 900 -31.47 -7.00 15.78
N TYR A 901 -32.19 -8.06 16.14
CA TYR A 901 -33.40 -8.49 15.46
C TYR A 901 -34.63 -8.14 16.31
N ILE A 902 -35.58 -7.43 15.70
CA ILE A 902 -36.87 -7.09 16.30
C ILE A 902 -37.94 -7.97 15.66
N ALA A 903 -38.52 -8.88 16.44
CA ALA A 903 -39.56 -9.77 15.96
C ALA A 903 -40.86 -9.03 15.58
N PRO A 904 -41.67 -9.56 14.63
CA PRO A 904 -42.98 -8.99 14.27
C PRO A 904 -43.92 -8.70 15.44
N SER A 905 -43.92 -9.55 16.47
CA SER A 905 -44.75 -9.36 17.68
C SER A 905 -44.32 -8.17 18.52
N ASN A 906 -43.11 -7.67 18.30
CA ASN A 906 -42.52 -6.58 19.06
C ASN A 906 -42.59 -5.25 18.30
N THR A 907 -43.27 -5.19 17.15
CA THR A 907 -43.43 -3.95 16.37
C THR A 907 -44.88 -3.54 16.22
N ALA A 908 -45.13 -2.23 16.11
CA ALA A 908 -46.48 -1.69 15.95
C ALA A 908 -47.15 -2.07 14.63
N ASN A 909 -46.36 -2.44 13.61
CA ASN A 909 -46.84 -2.76 12.26
C ASN A 909 -46.84 -4.25 11.94
N GLY A 910 -46.44 -5.11 12.90
CA GLY A 910 -46.45 -6.57 12.73
C GLY A 910 -45.37 -7.09 11.76
N LYS A 911 -44.26 -6.36 11.57
CA LYS A 911 -43.14 -6.74 10.70
C LYS A 911 -41.85 -6.94 11.48
N GLY A 912 -40.98 -7.83 10.99
CA GLY A 912 -39.68 -8.10 11.59
C GLY A 912 -38.60 -7.19 11.01
N TYR A 913 -37.63 -6.78 11.82
CA TYR A 913 -36.55 -5.90 11.40
C TYR A 913 -35.19 -6.35 11.91
N VAL A 914 -34.16 -6.13 11.10
CA VAL A 914 -32.76 -6.10 11.54
C VAL A 914 -32.33 -4.64 11.58
N ILE A 915 -31.81 -4.20 12.72
CA ILE A 915 -31.27 -2.85 12.92
C ILE A 915 -29.78 -3.01 13.23
N VAL A 916 -28.96 -2.24 12.55
CA VAL A 916 -27.50 -2.28 12.67
C VAL A 916 -27.02 -0.89 13.02
N ALA A 917 -26.23 -0.78 14.10
CA ALA A 917 -25.51 0.43 14.47
C ALA A 917 -24.18 0.46 13.69
N ASN A 918 -23.89 1.57 13.02
CA ASN A 918 -22.74 1.71 12.11
C ASN A 918 -21.81 2.79 12.65
N GLU A 919 -20.82 2.37 13.43
CA GLU A 919 -19.93 3.17 14.26
C GLU A 919 -19.34 4.37 13.51
N ILE A 920 -18.59 4.09 12.45
CA ILE A 920 -17.81 5.08 11.70
C ILE A 920 -18.71 6.12 11.04
N SER A 921 -19.89 5.69 10.57
CA SER A 921 -20.85 6.61 9.95
C SER A 921 -21.76 7.32 10.95
N GLY A 922 -21.84 6.85 12.19
CA GLY A 922 -22.79 7.36 13.18
C GLY A 922 -24.26 7.12 12.82
N THR A 923 -24.58 6.03 12.14
CA THR A 923 -25.93 5.77 11.60
C THR A 923 -26.51 4.43 12.01
N LEU A 924 -27.84 4.37 12.07
CA LEU A 924 -28.59 3.13 12.14
C LEU A 924 -29.08 2.74 10.74
N SER A 925 -28.61 1.59 10.24
CA SER A 925 -29.12 0.99 9.01
C SER A 925 -30.20 -0.04 9.33
N MET A 926 -31.28 -0.03 8.56
CA MET A 926 -32.51 -0.75 8.90
C MET A 926 -33.00 -1.61 7.74
N TYR A 927 -33.32 -2.87 8.05
CA TYR A 927 -33.77 -3.85 7.08
C TYR A 927 -35.08 -4.50 7.55
N GLU A 928 -36.12 -4.44 6.72
CA GLU A 928 -37.31 -5.27 6.91
C GLU A 928 -36.99 -6.71 6.53
N VAL A 929 -37.25 -7.65 7.43
CA VAL A 929 -37.07 -9.08 7.16
C VAL A 929 -38.36 -9.65 6.57
N ALA A 930 -38.31 -9.99 5.29
CA ALA A 930 -39.40 -10.65 4.59
C ALA A 930 -39.08 -12.13 4.39
N SER A 931 -40.06 -13.01 4.61
CA SER A 931 -39.97 -14.38 4.11
C SER A 931 -40.14 -14.36 2.59
N SER A 932 -39.41 -15.21 1.86
CA SER A 932 -39.73 -15.40 0.45
C SER A 932 -41.19 -15.87 0.31
N PRO A 933 -41.92 -15.40 -0.71
CA PRO A 933 -43.26 -15.91 -0.96
C PRO A 933 -43.14 -17.42 -1.14
N THR A 934 -43.76 -18.18 -0.23
CA THR A 934 -43.98 -19.60 -0.45
C THR A 934 -44.83 -19.70 -1.71
N LEU A 935 -44.34 -20.41 -2.73
CA LEU A 935 -45.15 -20.76 -3.90
C LEU A 935 -46.31 -21.65 -3.44
N ALA A 936 -47.38 -21.04 -2.94
CA ALA A 936 -48.69 -21.65 -3.02
C ALA A 936 -49.05 -21.76 -4.50
N THR A 937 -49.64 -22.87 -4.91
CA THR A 937 -50.05 -23.20 -6.30
C THR A 937 -51.22 -22.34 -6.81
N GLY A 938 -51.27 -21.06 -6.46
CA GLY A 938 -52.26 -20.10 -6.93
C GLY A 938 -51.56 -18.85 -7.47
N GLU A 939 -51.61 -18.70 -8.80
CA GLU A 939 -51.29 -17.51 -9.60
C GLU A 939 -50.32 -16.51 -8.99
N ALA A 940 -49.06 -16.61 -9.42
CA ALA A 940 -48.05 -15.58 -9.22
C ALA A 940 -48.49 -14.26 -9.88
N ASN A 941 -49.13 -13.39 -9.11
CA ASN A 941 -48.99 -11.97 -9.37
C ASN A 941 -47.59 -11.60 -8.90
N GLN A 942 -46.66 -11.42 -9.85
CA GLN A 942 -45.40 -10.73 -9.55
C GLN A 942 -45.75 -9.35 -8.98
N GLU A 943 -45.75 -9.19 -7.66
CA GLU A 943 -45.52 -7.88 -7.09
C GLU A 943 -44.11 -7.48 -7.52
N LYS A 944 -44.04 -6.66 -8.57
CA LYS A 944 -42.78 -6.06 -8.98
C LYS A 944 -42.23 -5.29 -7.79
N ALA A 945 -41.03 -5.66 -7.32
CA ALA A 945 -40.34 -4.97 -6.24
C ALA A 945 -40.34 -3.44 -6.48
N THR A 946 -40.83 -2.69 -5.49
CA THR A 946 -41.06 -1.24 -5.61
C THR A 946 -39.76 -0.49 -5.84
N PHE A 947 -39.69 0.28 -6.94
CA PHE A 947 -38.59 1.22 -7.18
C PHE A 947 -38.80 2.49 -6.34
N ASN A 948 -37.79 2.94 -5.59
CA ASN A 948 -37.82 4.15 -4.76
C ASN A 948 -36.62 5.05 -5.03
N VAL A 949 -36.81 6.36 -4.81
CA VAL A 949 -35.78 7.39 -5.02
C VAL A 949 -35.70 8.28 -3.78
N PHE A 950 -34.51 8.45 -3.21
CA PHE A 950 -34.29 9.18 -1.95
C PHE A 950 -32.93 9.91 -1.92
N PRO A 951 -32.75 11.00 -1.14
CA PRO A 951 -33.80 11.79 -0.52
C PRO A 951 -34.63 12.47 -1.60
N ASN A 952 -35.96 12.53 -1.44
CA ASN A 952 -36.84 13.22 -2.38
C ASN A 952 -37.93 13.93 -1.58
N PRO A 953 -37.85 15.25 -1.36
CA PRO A 953 -37.02 16.22 -2.10
C PRO A 953 -35.51 16.16 -1.84
N VAL A 954 -34.69 16.52 -2.83
CA VAL A 954 -33.23 16.62 -2.76
C VAL A 954 -32.79 18.08 -2.95
N ALA A 955 -31.76 18.55 -2.24
CA ALA A 955 -31.17 19.87 -2.49
C ALA A 955 -30.30 19.86 -3.74
N LYS A 956 -30.34 20.92 -4.57
CA LYS A 956 -29.48 21.06 -5.74
C LYS A 956 -28.00 20.96 -5.34
N GLY A 957 -27.26 20.11 -6.04
CA GLY A 957 -25.85 19.82 -5.74
C GLY A 957 -25.66 18.49 -4.99
N ASN A 958 -26.72 17.97 -4.38
CA ASN A 958 -26.71 16.64 -3.75
C ASN A 958 -27.12 15.55 -4.75
N THR A 959 -27.15 14.32 -4.29
CA THR A 959 -27.42 13.13 -5.10
C THR A 959 -28.74 12.49 -4.69
N LEU A 960 -29.56 12.10 -5.68
CA LEU A 960 -30.68 11.17 -5.51
C LEU A 960 -30.14 9.74 -5.64
N TYR A 961 -30.62 8.83 -4.82
CA TYR A 961 -30.26 7.42 -4.76
C TYR A 961 -31.46 6.56 -5.09
N PHE A 962 -31.22 5.40 -5.69
CA PHE A 962 -32.22 4.37 -5.98
C PHE A 962 -32.01 3.21 -5.01
N ASN A 963 -33.09 2.55 -4.62
CA ASN A 963 -33.00 1.33 -3.82
C ASN A 963 -32.49 0.09 -4.60
N ARG A 964 -32.31 0.22 -5.92
CA ARG A 964 -31.65 -0.77 -6.79
C ARG A 964 -31.14 -0.10 -8.06
N ALA A 965 -30.16 -0.73 -8.71
CA ALA A 965 -29.66 -0.25 -10.00
C ALA A 965 -30.76 -0.37 -11.07
N GLN A 966 -31.05 0.73 -11.77
CA GLN A 966 -32.14 0.79 -12.73
C GLN A 966 -31.81 1.78 -13.84
N GLY A 967 -32.15 1.43 -15.08
CA GLY A 967 -32.15 2.38 -16.17
C GLY A 967 -33.30 3.39 -16.02
N TYR A 968 -33.05 4.67 -16.27
CA TYR A 968 -34.06 5.73 -16.14
C TYR A 968 -33.98 6.75 -17.27
N GLU A 969 -35.10 7.43 -17.48
CA GLU A 969 -35.27 8.64 -18.26
C GLU A 969 -35.86 9.71 -17.34
N LEU A 970 -35.23 10.88 -17.26
CA LEU A 970 -35.66 12.00 -16.44
C LEU A 970 -36.21 13.10 -17.35
N TYR A 971 -37.41 13.57 -17.07
CA TYR A 971 -38.11 14.61 -17.83
C TYR A 971 -38.38 15.82 -16.92
N ASP A 972 -38.25 17.03 -17.44
CA ASP A 972 -38.78 18.21 -16.75
C ASP A 972 -40.32 18.30 -16.89
N MET A 973 -40.94 19.27 -16.22
CA MET A 973 -42.40 19.45 -16.28
C MET A 973 -42.95 19.87 -17.66
N SER A 974 -42.10 20.28 -18.60
CA SER A 974 -42.49 20.53 -19.99
C SER A 974 -42.53 19.26 -20.83
N GLY A 975 -42.10 18.12 -20.26
CA GLY A 975 -41.96 16.84 -20.95
C GLY A 975 -40.66 16.72 -21.74
N LYS A 976 -39.71 17.64 -21.57
CA LYS A 976 -38.40 17.56 -22.21
C LYS A 976 -37.52 16.58 -21.44
N LEU A 977 -36.94 15.61 -22.15
CA LEU A 977 -35.94 14.68 -21.60
C LEU A 977 -34.69 15.46 -21.20
N THR A 978 -34.31 15.41 -19.93
CA THR A 978 -33.14 16.09 -19.37
C THR A 978 -31.96 15.16 -19.18
N LYS A 979 -32.19 13.90 -18.79
CA LYS A 979 -31.13 12.90 -18.59
C LYS A 979 -31.64 11.48 -18.82
N LYS A 980 -30.76 10.57 -19.23
CA LYS A 980 -31.06 9.14 -19.39
C LYS A 980 -29.83 8.31 -19.10
N GLU A 981 -29.99 7.24 -18.32
CA GLU A 981 -28.95 6.25 -18.07
C GLU A 981 -29.52 4.84 -18.14
N LYS A 982 -28.70 3.87 -18.58
CA LYS A 982 -29.15 2.48 -18.80
C LYS A 982 -29.10 1.63 -17.52
N ASN A 983 -28.24 2.00 -16.58
CA ASN A 983 -28.09 1.32 -15.31
C ASN A 983 -27.51 2.32 -14.31
N ALA A 984 -28.33 2.86 -13.41
CA ALA A 984 -27.91 3.86 -12.45
C ALA A 984 -28.40 3.50 -11.06
N LEU A 985 -27.60 3.81 -10.04
CA LEU A 985 -28.03 3.82 -8.65
C LEU A 985 -28.30 5.23 -8.15
N THR A 986 -27.93 6.25 -8.93
CA THR A 986 -27.99 7.63 -8.48
C THR A 986 -28.31 8.63 -9.59
N ILE A 987 -28.73 9.84 -9.21
CA ILE A 987 -28.78 11.02 -10.06
C ILE A 987 -28.10 12.18 -9.31
N PRO A 988 -26.91 12.66 -9.76
CA PRO A 988 -26.36 13.91 -9.27
C PRO A 988 -27.24 15.08 -9.73
N THR A 989 -27.62 15.95 -8.80
CA THR A 989 -28.53 17.08 -9.09
C THR A 989 -27.82 18.41 -9.31
N SER A 990 -26.49 18.44 -9.28
CA SER A 990 -25.67 19.64 -9.53
C SER A 990 -25.98 20.30 -10.88
N GLU A 991 -26.26 19.49 -11.90
CA GLU A 991 -26.57 19.92 -13.26
C GLU A 991 -28.06 20.19 -13.49
N LEU A 992 -28.92 19.88 -12.52
CA LEU A 992 -30.36 20.10 -12.61
C LEU A 992 -30.72 21.49 -12.09
N SER A 993 -31.72 22.13 -12.70
CA SER A 993 -32.34 23.33 -12.13
C SER A 993 -33.29 22.93 -10.99
N SER A 994 -33.44 23.77 -9.97
CA SER A 994 -34.48 23.57 -8.94
C SER A 994 -35.85 23.50 -9.60
N GLY A 995 -36.65 22.49 -9.25
CA GLY A 995 -37.91 22.19 -9.91
C GLY A 995 -38.38 20.76 -9.71
N ILE A 996 -39.52 20.44 -10.34
CA ILE A 996 -40.11 19.11 -10.35
C ILE A 996 -39.69 18.39 -11.63
N TYR A 997 -39.33 17.12 -11.51
CA TYR A 997 -39.02 16.24 -12.63
C TYR A 997 -39.87 14.97 -12.55
N VAL A 998 -40.09 14.34 -13.69
CA VAL A 998 -40.73 13.03 -13.82
C VAL A 998 -39.67 12.04 -14.27
N MET A 999 -39.35 11.08 -13.42
CA MET A 999 -38.47 9.97 -13.76
C MET A 999 -39.31 8.79 -14.23
N LYS A 1000 -38.92 8.18 -15.34
CA LYS A 1000 -39.47 6.93 -15.86
C LYS A 1000 -38.38 5.87 -15.92
N THR A 1001 -38.57 4.73 -15.27
CA THR A 1001 -37.60 3.64 -15.29
C THR A 1001 -37.83 2.70 -16.47
N THR A 1002 -36.79 1.96 -16.88
CA THR A 1002 -36.84 1.00 -17.99
C THR A 1002 -37.80 -0.17 -17.76
N ASP A 1003 -38.11 -0.51 -16.51
CA ASP A 1003 -39.07 -1.53 -16.09
C ASP A 1003 -40.49 -0.98 -15.84
N GLY A 1004 -40.70 0.33 -16.10
CA GLY A 1004 -42.00 0.97 -16.26
C GLY A 1004 -42.51 1.78 -15.07
N TYR A 1005 -41.73 1.98 -14.00
CA TYR A 1005 -42.12 2.86 -12.90
C TYR A 1005 -42.01 4.33 -13.30
N THR A 1006 -42.87 5.15 -12.70
CA THR A 1006 -42.79 6.61 -12.81
C THR A 1006 -42.73 7.23 -11.42
N LYS A 1007 -41.76 8.12 -11.18
CA LYS A 1007 -41.56 8.81 -9.90
C LYS A 1007 -41.46 10.31 -10.10
N ARG A 1008 -42.14 11.07 -9.25
CA ARG A 1008 -41.98 12.53 -9.15
C ARG A 1008 -40.75 12.85 -8.32
N ILE A 1009 -39.82 13.59 -8.88
CA ILE A 1009 -38.57 14.03 -8.24
C ILE A 1009 -38.65 15.53 -7.98
N ILE A 1010 -38.24 15.98 -6.79
CA ILE A 1010 -38.24 17.40 -6.41
C ILE A 1010 -36.80 17.81 -6.10
N VAL A 1011 -36.21 18.66 -6.94
CA VAL A 1011 -34.91 19.31 -6.69
C VAL A 1011 -35.18 20.69 -6.10
N LYS A 1012 -34.72 20.95 -4.88
CA LYS A 1012 -34.88 22.23 -4.18
C LYS A 1012 -33.68 23.13 -4.43
#